data_AF-A0A9E3QZ74-F1
#
_entry.id   AF-A0A9E3QZ74-F1
#
_cell.length_a   1.000
_cell.length_b   1.000
_cell.length_c   1.000
_cell.angle_alpha   90.00
_cell.angle_beta   90.00
_cell.angle_gamma   90.00
#
_symmetry.space_group_name_H-M   'P 1'
#
loop_
_entity.id
_entity.type
_entity.pdbx_description
1 polymer ?
#
loop_
_entity_poly.entity_id
_entity_poly.type
_entity_poly.pdbx_seq_one_letter_code
_entity_poly.pdbx_strand_id
1 'polypeptide(L)'
;MEASGAVMLVFLGIGAIAVLWLLSRWIVNIGPTQIGIVERRFIGSELSADRAFAARGEVGIQAEYLNPGLHVIPWPIKRVIQKVNFVVIGADELGVVTAADGDSMPSGRIFAEDKAGAEHDSFQNPVGFLTKGGVRGKQLRFLTNGTYKIHPFIFRVDKIKKTRIPEGAIGVVTAADGAALEQGQLLAHRVSGGHDNFQKAEVFLKNGGQKGPQIDFLRPGTYNILTDVFQVQLAEAIQVGENQIGVVEARDGRAMASSDVVATTPDMTTHSSYQDAQAFLEQGGLRGPQTAVLRPGKYYINPFLFSVTLKPVTVVKQGEVGVLISNIGRDPETAPELGSIAQTTDQRLDKSAGAQRHVVPEGYRGIQEHVLGPGTYNINPLAYTVIIVPTTTRSVEWSRSPDADDPFDPFNVVSHDGFEMQVEVRCQYRVIPENAPFVIQKLGSIQDLENNVIHPQIDGIFRAQVAKSPAIAYQQNRAEEQSAADQAVRDDLRKYRVDVVSIMITNIHLPEALMKTTQQKNLAEQEQSMFDAKKKNEERRIEFERTKAQADQQNALMKAQVGIEIADNEAKQAAKRAEGEAARIRTTAAADAQRIQQLGEAEAGVIGSKGEAQAKAYRDQVAALTAQGVTAVEVMKAITAAGLKITPDVLVTGGGANGGDGQGLVQLLLANLVKQQVGAQTPPPMPPRPPPAAPPAPAAPRT
;
A
#
# COMPACT_ATOMS: atom_id res chain seq x y z
N MET A 1 122.87 50.59 -45.86
CA MET A 1 122.68 49.17 -46.23
C MET A 1 121.28 48.65 -45.84
N GLU A 2 120.29 49.53 -45.61
CA GLU A 2 119.08 49.18 -44.85
C GLU A 2 117.86 48.81 -45.72
N ALA A 3 117.76 49.36 -46.94
CA ALA A 3 116.60 49.19 -47.81
C ALA A 3 116.26 47.71 -48.13
N SER A 4 117.27 46.86 -48.33
CA SER A 4 117.07 45.43 -48.61
C SER A 4 116.44 44.68 -47.43
N GLY A 5 116.72 45.09 -46.19
CA GLY A 5 116.14 44.49 -44.98
C GLY A 5 114.64 44.74 -44.89
N ALA A 6 114.20 45.98 -45.18
CA ALA A 6 112.78 46.34 -45.20
C ALA A 6 112.01 45.55 -46.28
N VAL A 7 112.56 45.44 -47.50
CA VAL A 7 111.93 44.66 -48.59
C VAL A 7 111.84 43.17 -48.24
N MET A 8 112.90 42.59 -47.65
CA MET A 8 112.88 41.19 -47.21
C MET A 8 111.85 40.94 -46.10
N LEU A 9 111.70 41.86 -45.15
CA LEU A 9 110.67 41.79 -44.11
C LEU A 9 109.25 41.91 -44.69
N VAL A 10 109.03 42.73 -45.72
CA VAL A 10 107.73 42.81 -46.42
C VAL A 10 107.41 41.52 -47.16
N PHE A 11 108.37 40.90 -47.86
CA PHE A 11 108.15 39.60 -48.50
C PHE A 11 107.92 38.46 -47.49
N LEU A 12 108.64 38.47 -46.36
CA LEU A 12 108.37 37.54 -45.25
C LEU A 12 106.99 37.76 -44.63
N GLY A 13 106.55 39.02 -44.48
CA GLY A 13 105.21 39.37 -44.00
C GLY A 13 104.10 38.91 -44.96
N ILE A 14 104.24 39.17 -46.26
CA ILE A 14 103.31 38.69 -47.30
C ILE A 14 103.29 37.16 -47.34
N GLY A 15 104.46 36.51 -47.26
CA GLY A 15 104.57 35.06 -47.16
C GLY A 15 103.86 34.49 -45.94
N ALA A 16 104.07 35.07 -44.76
CA ALA A 16 103.39 34.69 -43.52
C ALA A 16 101.88 34.90 -43.60
N ILE A 17 101.41 36.00 -44.19
CA ILE A 17 99.98 36.27 -44.43
C ILE A 17 99.39 35.25 -45.41
N ALA A 18 100.09 34.92 -46.50
CA ALA A 18 99.64 33.91 -47.48
C ALA A 18 99.58 32.50 -46.87
N VAL A 19 100.56 32.14 -46.03
CA VAL A 19 100.57 30.89 -45.27
C VAL A 19 99.44 30.85 -44.23
N LEU A 20 99.24 31.93 -43.45
CA LEU A 20 98.11 32.05 -42.52
C LEU A 20 96.76 31.97 -43.24
N TRP A 21 96.64 32.57 -44.42
CA TRP A 21 95.45 32.50 -45.26
C TRP A 21 95.18 31.07 -45.76
N LEU A 22 96.20 30.37 -46.27
CA LEU A 22 96.11 28.95 -46.62
C LEU A 22 95.73 28.07 -45.43
N LEU A 23 96.39 28.25 -44.27
CA LEU A 23 96.07 27.53 -43.03
C LEU A 23 94.63 27.81 -42.57
N SER A 24 94.15 29.05 -42.65
CA SER A 24 92.75 29.41 -42.34
C SER A 24 91.73 28.78 -43.31
N ARG A 25 92.20 28.32 -44.48
CA ARG A 25 91.38 27.63 -45.49
C ARG A 25 91.36 26.11 -45.30
N TRP A 26 92.43 25.55 -44.73
CA TRP A 26 92.58 24.13 -44.39
C TRP A 26 91.96 23.80 -43.02
N ILE A 27 92.12 24.67 -42.02
CA ILE A 27 91.63 24.47 -40.66
C ILE A 27 90.19 25.01 -40.55
N VAL A 28 89.23 24.14 -40.25
CA VAL A 28 87.83 24.51 -40.05
C VAL A 28 87.36 24.05 -38.68
N ASN A 29 87.03 25.02 -37.81
CA ASN A 29 86.35 24.77 -36.54
C ASN A 29 84.83 24.68 -36.75
N ILE A 30 84.20 23.60 -36.28
CA ILE A 30 82.75 23.36 -36.32
C ILE A 30 82.19 23.55 -34.90
N GLY A 31 81.16 24.38 -34.76
CA GLY A 31 80.59 24.74 -33.46
C GLY A 31 80.07 23.52 -32.67
N PRO A 32 80.00 23.60 -31.33
CA PRO A 32 79.66 22.47 -30.47
C PRO A 32 78.26 21.87 -30.75
N THR A 33 77.35 22.67 -31.33
CA THR A 33 75.98 22.30 -31.69
C THR A 33 75.76 22.12 -33.19
N GLN A 34 76.84 21.94 -33.98
CA GLN A 34 76.81 21.93 -35.44
C GLN A 34 77.45 20.69 -36.07
N ILE A 35 76.95 20.32 -37.26
CA ILE A 35 77.64 19.44 -38.22
C ILE A 35 78.20 20.26 -39.39
N GLY A 36 79.32 19.82 -39.96
CA GLY A 36 79.90 20.40 -41.18
C GLY A 36 79.65 19.52 -42.40
N ILE A 37 78.92 20.04 -43.40
CA ILE A 37 78.63 19.34 -44.66
C ILE A 37 79.78 19.55 -45.64
N VAL A 38 80.27 18.49 -46.27
CA VAL A 38 81.51 18.51 -47.08
C VAL A 38 81.23 18.19 -48.55
N GLU A 39 81.89 18.94 -49.44
CA GLU A 39 82.02 18.68 -50.88
C GLU A 39 83.41 18.08 -51.16
N ARG A 40 83.50 17.14 -52.10
CA ARG A 40 84.75 16.66 -52.71
C ARG A 40 84.73 17.04 -54.19
N ARG A 41 85.69 17.86 -54.63
CA ARG A 41 85.56 18.62 -55.91
C ARG A 41 86.41 18.13 -57.08
N PHE A 42 87.55 17.47 -56.81
CA PHE A 42 88.59 17.24 -57.82
C PHE A 42 89.21 15.85 -57.84
N ILE A 43 89.06 15.03 -56.78
CA ILE A 43 89.72 13.72 -56.67
C ILE A 43 88.76 12.72 -56.03
N GLY A 44 88.37 11.70 -56.80
CA GLY A 44 87.46 10.63 -56.43
C GLY A 44 86.98 9.88 -57.69
N SER A 45 86.18 8.83 -57.53
CA SER A 45 85.41 8.27 -58.65
C SER A 45 84.22 9.18 -58.99
N GLU A 46 83.71 9.07 -60.22
CA GLU A 46 82.43 9.71 -60.57
C GLU A 46 81.27 9.13 -59.74
N LEU A 47 80.21 9.92 -59.60
CA LEU A 47 79.01 9.53 -58.86
C LEU A 47 78.11 8.65 -59.74
N SER A 48 77.58 7.57 -59.16
CA SER A 48 76.61 6.69 -59.82
C SER A 48 75.35 7.46 -60.19
N ALA A 49 74.88 7.36 -61.44
CA ALA A 49 73.77 8.17 -61.96
C ALA A 49 72.46 8.06 -61.15
N ASP A 50 72.24 6.93 -60.47
CA ASP A 50 71.05 6.67 -59.64
C ASP A 50 71.13 7.26 -58.22
N ARG A 51 72.24 7.88 -57.81
CA ARG A 51 72.45 8.42 -56.45
C ARG A 51 72.84 9.91 -56.49
N ALA A 52 72.29 10.68 -55.56
CA ALA A 52 72.54 12.13 -55.45
C ALA A 52 73.70 12.50 -54.51
N PHE A 53 74.06 11.65 -53.55
CA PHE A 53 75.13 11.92 -52.58
C PHE A 53 76.24 10.86 -52.60
N ALA A 54 77.48 11.34 -52.49
CA ALA A 54 78.68 10.51 -52.48
C ALA A 54 78.87 9.81 -51.13
N ALA A 55 78.93 8.48 -51.14
CA ALA A 55 79.00 7.63 -49.94
C ALA A 55 80.34 6.91 -49.79
N ARG A 56 81.10 6.71 -50.87
CA ARG A 56 82.39 5.99 -50.88
C ARG A 56 83.57 6.88 -51.27
N GLY A 57 83.45 8.18 -51.03
CA GLY A 57 84.43 9.17 -51.46
C GLY A 57 84.37 9.49 -52.96
N GLU A 58 83.23 9.26 -53.60
CA GLU A 58 82.93 9.77 -54.94
C GLU A 58 83.00 11.32 -54.98
N VAL A 59 83.14 11.90 -56.17
CA VAL A 59 83.11 13.37 -56.37
C VAL A 59 81.67 13.88 -56.17
N GLY A 60 81.52 15.02 -55.49
CA GLY A 60 80.23 15.64 -55.18
C GLY A 60 80.03 15.94 -53.69
N ILE A 61 78.78 16.23 -53.29
CA ILE A 61 78.39 16.41 -51.89
C ILE A 61 78.51 15.06 -51.18
N GLN A 62 79.33 15.00 -50.13
CA GLN A 62 79.55 13.79 -49.34
C GLN A 62 78.34 13.58 -48.41
N ALA A 63 77.91 12.32 -48.25
CA ALA A 63 76.95 11.93 -47.23
C ALA A 63 77.56 12.02 -45.81
N GLU A 64 78.85 11.70 -45.68
CA GLU A 64 79.62 11.86 -44.44
C GLU A 64 79.73 13.34 -44.05
N TYR A 65 79.20 13.70 -42.88
CA TYR A 65 79.38 15.02 -42.26
C TYR A 65 80.48 14.99 -41.20
N LEU A 66 81.09 16.14 -40.96
CA LEU A 66 82.05 16.34 -39.89
C LEU A 66 81.34 16.66 -38.57
N ASN A 67 81.72 15.93 -37.51
CA ASN A 67 81.30 16.19 -36.13
C ASN A 67 81.83 17.53 -35.60
N PRO A 68 81.30 18.08 -34.48
CA PRO A 68 81.86 19.25 -33.82
C PRO A 68 83.37 19.15 -33.54
N GLY A 69 84.04 20.29 -33.48
CA GLY A 69 85.46 20.39 -33.16
C GLY A 69 86.32 20.93 -34.31
N LEU A 70 87.63 20.83 -34.13
CA LEU A 70 88.63 21.35 -35.06
C LEU A 70 89.03 20.29 -36.09
N HIS A 71 88.73 20.53 -37.37
CA HIS A 71 89.07 19.63 -38.47
C HIS A 71 90.11 20.26 -39.40
N VAL A 72 91.11 19.48 -39.78
CA VAL A 72 92.06 19.84 -40.86
C VAL A 72 91.60 19.15 -42.14
N ILE A 73 91.20 19.96 -43.12
CA ILE A 73 90.56 19.51 -44.35
C ILE A 73 91.49 19.84 -45.52
N PRO A 74 91.83 18.89 -46.40
CA PRO A 74 92.73 19.13 -47.53
C PRO A 74 92.04 19.98 -48.60
N TRP A 75 92.12 21.30 -48.45
CA TRP A 75 91.68 22.26 -49.45
C TRP A 75 92.77 22.41 -50.54
N PRO A 76 92.45 22.39 -51.85
CA PRO A 76 91.12 22.59 -52.44
C PRO A 76 90.29 21.31 -52.71
N ILE A 77 90.79 20.12 -52.35
CA ILE A 77 90.20 18.82 -52.72
C ILE A 77 88.84 18.59 -52.02
N LYS A 78 88.79 18.83 -50.70
CA LYS A 78 87.56 18.86 -49.88
C LYS A 78 87.24 20.29 -49.43
N ARG A 79 85.96 20.64 -49.31
CA ARG A 79 85.47 21.95 -48.83
C ARG A 79 84.24 21.77 -47.94
N VAL A 80 84.15 22.46 -46.81
CA VAL A 80 82.87 22.63 -46.09
C VAL A 80 81.96 23.58 -46.88
N ILE A 81 80.77 23.11 -47.25
CA ILE A 81 79.74 23.88 -47.93
C ILE A 81 79.01 24.75 -46.89
N GLN A 82 78.51 24.10 -45.84
CA GLN A 82 77.61 24.68 -44.86
C GLN A 82 77.87 24.06 -43.47
N LYS A 83 77.69 24.86 -42.43
CA LYS A 83 77.56 24.39 -41.04
C LYS A 83 76.09 24.44 -40.66
N VAL A 84 75.56 23.37 -40.08
CA VAL A 84 74.14 23.21 -39.80
C VAL A 84 73.96 22.82 -38.34
N ASN A 85 73.04 23.48 -37.63
CA ASN A 85 72.74 23.20 -36.23
C ASN A 85 72.04 21.83 -36.10
N PHE A 86 72.22 21.14 -34.97
CA PHE A 86 71.54 19.87 -34.69
C PHE A 86 70.01 20.01 -34.69
N VAL A 87 69.31 18.95 -35.09
CA VAL A 87 67.84 18.88 -35.05
C VAL A 87 67.39 18.53 -33.63
N VAL A 88 66.84 19.52 -32.92
CA VAL A 88 66.25 19.35 -31.58
C VAL A 88 64.77 19.08 -31.70
N ILE A 89 64.29 17.98 -31.11
CA ILE A 89 62.89 17.55 -31.07
C ILE A 89 62.41 17.61 -29.62
N GLY A 90 61.37 18.40 -29.38
CA GLY A 90 60.79 18.67 -28.06
C GLY A 90 60.06 17.46 -27.46
N ALA A 91 59.75 17.54 -26.16
CA ALA A 91 59.13 16.44 -25.41
C ALA A 91 57.77 15.98 -25.96
N ASP A 92 56.95 16.90 -26.48
CA ASP A 92 55.65 16.62 -27.13
C ASP A 92 55.73 16.53 -28.67
N GLU A 93 56.94 16.50 -29.26
CA GLU A 93 57.16 16.42 -30.71
C GLU A 93 57.68 15.04 -31.17
N LEU A 94 57.51 14.76 -32.46
CA LEU A 94 58.16 13.68 -33.21
C LEU A 94 58.74 14.25 -34.51
N GLY A 95 59.90 13.75 -34.95
CA GLY A 95 60.49 14.09 -36.24
C GLY A 95 60.16 13.06 -37.30
N VAL A 96 59.28 13.39 -38.25
CA VAL A 96 59.02 12.58 -39.45
C VAL A 96 60.15 12.82 -40.44
N VAL A 97 60.81 11.75 -40.88
CA VAL A 97 61.98 11.84 -41.78
C VAL A 97 61.55 11.57 -43.22
N THR A 98 61.99 12.42 -44.14
CA THR A 98 61.88 12.20 -45.59
C THR A 98 63.28 12.14 -46.19
N ALA A 99 63.64 10.98 -46.76
CA ALA A 99 64.91 10.77 -47.45
C ALA A 99 64.82 11.26 -48.91
N ALA A 100 65.75 12.09 -49.34
CA ALA A 100 65.84 12.62 -50.71
C ALA A 100 66.59 11.68 -51.68
N ASP A 101 67.44 10.80 -51.16
CA ASP A 101 68.32 9.90 -51.90
C ASP A 101 68.29 8.50 -51.30
N GLY A 102 68.71 7.49 -52.07
CA GLY A 102 68.60 6.07 -51.75
C GLY A 102 67.79 5.28 -52.78
N ASP A 103 67.60 3.99 -52.52
CA ASP A 103 66.91 3.05 -53.42
C ASP A 103 65.48 3.54 -53.76
N SER A 104 65.01 3.24 -54.97
CA SER A 104 63.66 3.64 -55.38
C SER A 104 62.57 2.93 -54.58
N MET A 105 61.52 3.68 -54.22
CA MET A 105 60.37 3.17 -53.48
C MET A 105 59.65 2.05 -54.26
N PRO A 106 59.25 0.94 -53.60
CA PRO A 106 58.45 -0.10 -54.24
C PRO A 106 57.12 0.44 -54.78
N SER A 107 56.79 0.09 -56.03
CA SER A 107 55.55 0.51 -56.70
C SER A 107 54.31 0.16 -55.87
N GLY A 108 53.45 1.14 -55.62
CA GLY A 108 52.17 0.96 -54.93
C GLY A 108 52.17 1.22 -53.42
N ARG A 109 53.32 1.54 -52.81
CA ARG A 109 53.39 2.03 -51.42
C ARG A 109 53.56 3.56 -51.36
N ILE A 110 53.22 4.15 -50.22
CA ILE A 110 53.34 5.61 -49.98
C ILE A 110 54.54 5.91 -49.06
N PHE A 111 54.93 4.95 -48.22
CA PHE A 111 56.01 5.10 -47.24
C PHE A 111 57.17 4.14 -47.50
N ALA A 112 58.39 4.62 -47.23
CA ALA A 112 59.63 3.89 -47.36
C ALA A 112 59.90 3.00 -46.13
N GLU A 113 60.30 1.76 -46.39
CA GLU A 113 60.77 0.82 -45.37
C GLU A 113 62.19 1.16 -44.93
N ASP A 114 62.43 1.16 -43.62
CA ASP A 114 63.78 1.23 -43.07
C ASP A 114 64.47 -0.14 -43.16
N LYS A 115 65.06 -0.41 -44.33
CA LYS A 115 65.90 -1.59 -44.56
C LYS A 115 67.27 -1.52 -43.86
N ALA A 116 67.75 -0.32 -43.55
CA ALA A 116 69.07 -0.12 -42.94
C ALA A 116 69.04 -0.27 -41.41
N GLY A 117 67.90 -0.03 -40.77
CA GLY A 117 67.62 -0.39 -39.38
C GLY A 117 68.60 0.25 -38.40
N ALA A 118 69.25 -0.57 -37.57
CA ALA A 118 70.19 -0.07 -36.57
C ALA A 118 71.44 0.61 -37.17
N GLU A 119 71.85 0.22 -38.39
CA GLU A 119 73.12 0.63 -39.03
C GLU A 119 73.22 2.15 -39.26
N HIS A 120 72.07 2.81 -39.42
CA HIS A 120 72.00 4.24 -39.72
C HIS A 120 71.93 5.12 -38.46
N ASP A 121 71.92 4.54 -37.25
CA ASP A 121 71.72 5.20 -35.94
C ASP A 121 70.73 6.39 -35.97
N SER A 122 69.42 6.10 -36.06
CA SER A 122 68.38 7.15 -36.07
C SER A 122 68.66 8.29 -37.06
N PHE A 123 68.98 7.93 -38.31
CA PHE A 123 69.38 8.81 -39.43
C PHE A 123 70.61 9.70 -39.18
N GLN A 124 71.40 9.43 -38.13
CA GLN A 124 72.68 10.11 -37.85
C GLN A 124 73.87 9.53 -38.62
N ASN A 125 73.75 8.33 -39.20
CA ASN A 125 74.74 7.74 -40.11
C ASN A 125 74.16 7.61 -41.54
N PRO A 126 74.20 8.69 -42.35
CA PRO A 126 73.70 8.68 -43.74
C PRO A 126 74.51 7.76 -44.66
N VAL A 127 75.80 7.50 -44.38
CA VAL A 127 76.60 6.53 -45.13
C VAL A 127 76.08 5.11 -44.90
N GLY A 128 75.75 4.77 -43.65
CA GLY A 128 75.09 3.50 -43.31
C GLY A 128 73.76 3.33 -44.03
N PHE A 129 72.89 4.35 -44.03
CA PHE A 129 71.63 4.34 -44.76
C PHE A 129 71.80 4.07 -46.26
N LEU A 130 72.65 4.84 -46.95
CA LEU A 130 72.85 4.73 -48.40
C LEU A 130 73.61 3.46 -48.82
N THR A 131 74.39 2.83 -47.93
CA THR A 131 75.13 1.60 -48.24
C THR A 131 74.41 0.31 -47.87
N LYS A 132 73.34 0.39 -47.08
CA LYS A 132 72.53 -0.76 -46.62
C LYS A 132 71.14 -0.84 -47.29
N GLY A 133 70.94 -0.14 -48.41
CA GLY A 133 69.68 -0.17 -49.18
C GLY A 133 68.54 0.66 -48.56
N GLY A 134 68.86 1.78 -47.91
CA GLY A 134 67.88 2.76 -47.46
C GLY A 134 67.08 3.33 -48.65
N VAL A 135 65.76 3.42 -48.50
CA VAL A 135 64.82 3.74 -49.58
C VAL A 135 64.43 5.22 -49.54
N ARG A 136 64.42 5.91 -50.68
CA ARG A 136 64.02 7.34 -50.77
C ARG A 136 62.52 7.54 -50.56
N GLY A 137 62.13 8.66 -49.95
CA GLY A 137 60.75 9.03 -49.61
C GLY A 137 60.50 9.21 -48.09
N LYS A 138 59.23 9.36 -47.70
CA LYS A 138 58.80 9.46 -46.29
C LYS A 138 59.07 8.13 -45.58
N GLN A 139 59.88 8.14 -44.53
CA GLN A 139 60.27 6.95 -43.77
C GLN A 139 59.16 6.53 -42.79
N LEU A 140 58.96 5.23 -42.62
CA LEU A 140 58.07 4.68 -41.57
C LEU A 140 58.61 4.89 -40.14
N ARG A 141 59.92 5.14 -40.01
CA ARG A 141 60.62 5.36 -38.75
C ARG A 141 60.79 6.85 -38.49
N PHE A 142 60.31 7.31 -37.34
CA PHE A 142 60.43 8.68 -36.86
C PHE A 142 61.54 8.83 -35.81
N LEU A 143 61.91 10.08 -35.54
CA LEU A 143 62.79 10.49 -34.45
C LEU A 143 61.94 10.86 -33.22
N THR A 144 62.35 10.39 -32.04
CA THR A 144 61.73 10.72 -30.75
C THR A 144 62.24 12.07 -30.22
N ASN A 145 61.84 12.46 -29.00
CA ASN A 145 62.38 13.63 -28.33
C ASN A 145 63.89 13.46 -28.05
N GLY A 146 64.70 14.44 -28.47
CA GLY A 146 66.16 14.34 -28.43
C GLY A 146 66.86 15.40 -29.27
N THR A 147 68.18 15.28 -29.43
CA THR A 147 68.99 16.15 -30.29
C THR A 147 69.80 15.28 -31.25
N TYR A 148 69.55 15.44 -32.55
CA TYR A 148 70.04 14.53 -33.59
C TYR A 148 70.93 15.23 -34.62
N LYS A 149 72.00 14.54 -35.03
CA LYS A 149 72.96 14.98 -36.06
C LYS A 149 72.50 14.60 -37.46
N ILE A 150 71.39 15.19 -37.91
CA ILE A 150 70.76 14.86 -39.18
C ILE A 150 71.35 15.67 -40.35
N HIS A 151 71.69 15.01 -41.45
CA HIS A 151 72.20 15.64 -42.67
C HIS A 151 71.04 16.20 -43.54
N PRO A 152 70.80 17.53 -43.58
CA PRO A 152 69.55 18.11 -44.07
C PRO A 152 69.30 17.96 -45.57
N PHE A 153 70.35 17.77 -46.37
CA PHE A 153 70.21 17.54 -47.82
C PHE A 153 69.81 16.09 -48.17
N ILE A 154 70.10 15.13 -47.28
CA ILE A 154 69.70 13.72 -47.45
C ILE A 154 68.39 13.46 -46.71
N PHE A 155 68.24 14.01 -45.50
CA PHE A 155 67.10 13.79 -44.62
C PHE A 155 66.45 15.11 -44.24
N ARG A 156 65.27 15.39 -44.82
CA ARG A 156 64.37 16.43 -44.32
C ARG A 156 63.66 15.90 -43.09
N VAL A 157 63.60 16.69 -42.01
CA VAL A 157 62.84 16.37 -40.80
C VAL A 157 61.70 17.37 -40.64
N ASP A 158 60.47 16.89 -40.76
CA ASP A 158 59.26 17.66 -40.49
C ASP A 158 58.72 17.28 -39.09
N LYS A 159 58.33 18.28 -38.30
CA LYS A 159 57.91 18.08 -36.90
C LYS A 159 56.41 17.90 -36.80
N ILE A 160 55.96 16.80 -36.20
CA ILE A 160 54.56 16.58 -35.79
C ILE A 160 54.44 16.56 -34.27
N LYS A 161 53.23 16.76 -33.74
CA LYS A 161 52.94 16.62 -32.30
C LYS A 161 52.60 15.16 -31.97
N LYS A 162 52.94 14.72 -30.75
CA LYS A 162 52.51 13.41 -30.23
C LYS A 162 50.99 13.36 -30.05
N THR A 163 50.40 12.21 -30.33
CA THR A 163 48.94 12.00 -30.19
C THR A 163 48.58 11.82 -28.72
N ARG A 164 47.83 12.78 -28.16
CA ARG A 164 47.31 12.74 -26.79
C ARG A 164 45.82 12.45 -26.80
N ILE A 165 45.40 11.43 -26.07
CA ILE A 165 44.01 11.02 -25.90
C ILE A 165 43.62 11.32 -24.45
N PRO A 166 42.62 12.21 -24.21
CA PRO A 166 42.22 12.58 -22.86
C PRO A 166 41.53 11.43 -22.13
N GLU A 167 41.47 11.52 -20.80
CA GLU A 167 40.71 10.56 -20.00
C GLU A 167 39.22 10.60 -20.32
N GLY A 168 38.62 9.44 -20.54
CA GLY A 168 37.24 9.35 -21.03
C GLY A 168 37.07 9.51 -22.55
N ALA A 169 38.15 9.50 -23.33
CA ALA A 169 38.10 9.28 -24.77
C ALA A 169 38.86 8.01 -25.18
N ILE A 170 38.64 7.57 -26.41
CA ILE A 170 39.49 6.63 -27.15
C ILE A 170 40.00 7.29 -28.43
N GLY A 171 41.17 6.89 -28.89
CA GLY A 171 41.67 7.21 -30.23
C GLY A 171 41.37 6.07 -31.19
N VAL A 172 40.30 6.17 -31.97
CA VAL A 172 39.98 5.17 -33.01
C VAL A 172 40.90 5.39 -34.21
N VAL A 173 41.52 4.33 -34.71
CA VAL A 173 42.60 4.42 -35.71
C VAL A 173 42.10 4.05 -37.11
N THR A 174 42.57 4.78 -38.12
CA THR A 174 42.40 4.44 -39.54
C THR A 174 43.78 4.46 -40.22
N ALA A 175 44.18 3.34 -40.82
CA ALA A 175 45.47 3.21 -41.51
C ALA A 175 45.35 3.62 -42.98
N ALA A 176 46.27 4.44 -43.47
CA ALA A 176 46.29 4.95 -44.85
C ALA A 176 47.04 4.03 -45.83
N ASP A 177 48.01 3.25 -45.35
CA ASP A 177 48.81 2.27 -46.10
C ASP A 177 48.66 0.89 -45.45
N GLY A 178 48.90 -0.19 -46.21
CA GLY A 178 48.68 -1.57 -45.78
C GLY A 178 47.99 -2.46 -46.82
N ALA A 179 47.78 -3.73 -46.45
CA ALA A 179 47.04 -4.71 -47.24
C ALA A 179 45.58 -4.24 -47.47
N ALA A 180 44.91 -4.74 -48.51
CA ALA A 180 43.49 -4.48 -48.69
C ALA A 180 42.63 -5.23 -47.65
N LEU A 181 41.48 -4.66 -47.28
CA LEU A 181 40.41 -5.39 -46.59
C LEU A 181 39.80 -6.42 -47.54
N GLU A 182 39.33 -7.53 -46.98
CA GLU A 182 38.62 -8.56 -47.74
C GLU A 182 37.19 -8.12 -48.10
N GLN A 183 36.62 -8.70 -49.15
CA GLN A 183 35.31 -8.27 -49.67
C GLN A 183 34.19 -8.62 -48.69
N GLY A 184 33.72 -7.62 -47.94
CA GLY A 184 32.67 -7.74 -46.93
C GLY A 184 33.15 -7.40 -45.50
N GLN A 185 34.46 -7.36 -45.28
CA GLN A 185 35.09 -6.95 -44.03
C GLN A 185 34.93 -5.42 -43.82
N LEU A 186 34.37 -4.97 -42.69
CA LEU A 186 34.24 -3.53 -42.40
C LEU A 186 35.46 -2.96 -41.67
N LEU A 187 36.17 -3.77 -40.88
CA LEU A 187 37.29 -3.36 -40.04
C LEU A 187 38.53 -4.23 -40.22
N ALA A 188 39.70 -3.59 -40.31
CA ALA A 188 40.99 -4.27 -40.32
C ALA A 188 41.20 -5.08 -39.04
N HIS A 189 41.63 -6.34 -39.18
CA HIS A 189 41.93 -7.21 -38.04
C HIS A 189 43.16 -6.75 -37.24
N ARG A 190 43.22 -7.13 -35.96
CA ARG A 190 44.39 -6.87 -35.10
C ARG A 190 45.63 -7.54 -35.69
N VAL A 191 46.71 -6.79 -35.79
CA VAL A 191 48.01 -7.32 -36.21
C VAL A 191 48.69 -7.99 -35.03
N SER A 192 49.12 -9.24 -35.19
CA SER A 192 49.72 -10.01 -34.10
C SER A 192 51.15 -9.54 -33.78
N GLY A 193 51.28 -8.85 -32.63
CA GLY A 193 52.54 -8.66 -31.92
C GLY A 193 53.40 -7.46 -32.34
N GLY A 194 54.19 -6.98 -31.37
CA GLY A 194 55.38 -6.14 -31.57
C GLY A 194 55.20 -4.68 -32.00
N HIS A 195 54.00 -4.26 -32.43
CA HIS A 195 53.75 -2.93 -33.00
C HIS A 195 53.36 -1.81 -31.99
N ASP A 196 53.32 -2.14 -30.69
CA ASP A 196 53.12 -1.25 -29.53
C ASP A 196 52.02 -0.19 -29.68
N ASN A 197 50.77 -0.59 -29.93
CA ASN A 197 49.62 0.31 -30.12
C ASN A 197 49.88 1.34 -31.24
N PHE A 198 50.05 0.85 -32.47
CA PHE A 198 50.36 1.62 -33.70
C PHE A 198 51.62 2.52 -33.66
N GLN A 199 52.44 2.49 -32.60
CA GLN A 199 53.66 3.31 -32.52
C GLN A 199 54.81 2.82 -33.41
N LYS A 200 54.78 1.57 -33.87
CA LYS A 200 55.77 1.00 -34.81
C LYS A 200 55.10 0.65 -36.14
N ALA A 201 54.90 1.67 -36.98
CA ALA A 201 54.26 1.54 -38.29
C ALA A 201 54.91 0.47 -39.19
N GLU A 202 56.24 0.35 -39.13
CA GLU A 202 57.00 -0.66 -39.87
C GLU A 202 56.64 -2.10 -39.48
N VAL A 203 56.48 -2.38 -38.18
CA VAL A 203 56.11 -3.71 -37.68
C VAL A 203 54.66 -4.03 -38.03
N PHE A 204 53.76 -3.05 -37.93
CA PHE A 204 52.37 -3.18 -38.36
C PHE A 204 52.28 -3.59 -39.85
N LEU A 205 53.00 -2.91 -40.75
CA LEU A 205 52.99 -3.22 -42.17
C LEU A 205 53.70 -4.53 -42.52
N LYS A 206 54.82 -4.86 -41.85
CA LYS A 206 55.53 -6.13 -42.05
C LYS A 206 54.73 -7.35 -41.59
N ASN A 207 53.94 -7.22 -40.54
CA ASN A 207 53.08 -8.28 -40.02
C ASN A 207 51.70 -8.35 -40.72
N GLY A 208 51.54 -7.74 -41.90
CA GLY A 208 50.35 -7.88 -42.74
C GLY A 208 49.21 -6.90 -42.44
N GLY A 209 49.48 -5.79 -41.75
CA GLY A 209 48.47 -4.80 -41.38
C GLY A 209 47.65 -4.27 -42.57
N GLN A 210 46.33 -4.25 -42.39
CA GLN A 210 45.36 -3.86 -43.42
C GLN A 210 45.05 -2.35 -43.33
N LYS A 211 44.85 -1.71 -44.49
CA LYS A 211 44.44 -0.30 -44.61
C LYS A 211 42.96 -0.12 -44.31
N GLY A 212 42.56 1.09 -43.92
CA GLY A 212 41.19 1.42 -43.51
C GLY A 212 41.00 1.46 -41.99
N PRO A 213 39.75 1.54 -41.50
CA PRO A 213 39.47 1.64 -40.08
C PRO A 213 39.87 0.37 -39.33
N GLN A 214 40.51 0.53 -38.18
CA GLN A 214 41.08 -0.57 -37.40
C GLN A 214 40.07 -1.07 -36.35
N ILE A 215 40.12 -2.38 -36.06
CA ILE A 215 39.37 -2.98 -34.95
C ILE A 215 39.89 -2.50 -33.59
N ASP A 216 41.21 -2.30 -33.49
CA ASP A 216 41.87 -1.78 -32.30
C ASP A 216 41.84 -0.25 -32.22
N PHE A 217 41.77 0.22 -30.97
CA PHE A 217 41.76 1.63 -30.63
C PHE A 217 42.80 1.93 -29.54
N LEU A 218 43.24 3.18 -29.49
CA LEU A 218 44.13 3.69 -28.46
C LEU A 218 43.32 4.10 -27.22
N ARG A 219 43.76 3.68 -26.03
CA ARG A 219 43.17 4.07 -24.73
C ARG A 219 43.64 5.49 -24.33
N PRO A 220 43.12 6.10 -23.23
CA PRO A 220 43.68 7.35 -22.72
C PRO A 220 45.20 7.27 -22.48
N GLY A 221 45.94 8.30 -22.92
CA GLY A 221 47.40 8.29 -22.89
C GLY A 221 48.05 9.25 -23.89
N THR A 222 49.37 9.21 -23.99
CA THR A 222 50.15 9.93 -25.01
C THR A 222 51.00 8.94 -25.80
N TYR A 223 50.83 8.92 -27.12
CA TYR A 223 51.37 7.91 -28.01
C TYR A 223 52.22 8.53 -29.12
N ASN A 224 53.32 7.84 -29.47
CA ASN A 224 54.19 8.26 -30.56
C ASN A 224 53.65 7.73 -31.91
N ILE A 225 52.52 8.28 -32.36
CA ILE A 225 51.84 7.85 -33.60
C ILE A 225 52.33 8.67 -34.79
N LEU A 226 52.66 8.00 -35.89
CA LEU A 226 52.90 8.64 -37.18
C LEU A 226 51.56 8.99 -37.85
N THR A 227 51.09 10.21 -37.64
CA THR A 227 49.77 10.71 -38.09
C THR A 227 49.53 10.61 -39.60
N ASP A 228 50.61 10.61 -40.39
CA ASP A 228 50.57 10.45 -41.84
C ASP A 228 50.17 9.03 -42.28
N VAL A 229 50.49 8.01 -41.47
CA VAL A 229 50.12 6.60 -41.71
C VAL A 229 48.83 6.24 -40.96
N PHE A 230 48.69 6.73 -39.73
CA PHE A 230 47.59 6.38 -38.83
C PHE A 230 46.81 7.64 -38.44
N GLN A 231 45.66 7.85 -39.08
CA GLN A 231 44.72 8.89 -38.70
C GLN A 231 44.01 8.45 -37.42
N VAL A 232 44.12 9.25 -36.36
CA VAL A 232 43.48 8.96 -35.06
C VAL A 232 42.33 9.95 -34.85
N GLN A 233 41.12 9.42 -34.69
CA GLN A 233 39.92 10.19 -34.38
C GLN A 233 39.55 9.98 -32.91
N LEU A 234 39.22 11.06 -32.20
CA LEU A 234 38.77 10.97 -30.81
C LEU A 234 37.27 10.61 -30.79
N ALA A 235 36.92 9.57 -30.04
CA ALA A 235 35.55 9.22 -29.69
C ALA A 235 35.40 9.15 -28.17
N GLU A 236 34.22 9.47 -27.65
CA GLU A 236 33.97 9.47 -26.20
C GLU A 236 33.79 8.06 -25.65
N ALA A 237 34.24 7.83 -24.41
CA ALA A 237 34.03 6.58 -23.69
C ALA A 237 32.59 6.47 -23.18
N ILE A 238 32.00 5.29 -23.30
CA ILE A 238 30.57 5.08 -23.08
C ILE A 238 30.31 4.92 -21.59
N GLN A 239 29.69 5.93 -20.99
CA GLN A 239 29.32 5.96 -19.58
C GLN A 239 27.86 5.51 -19.42
N VAL A 240 27.67 4.33 -18.81
CA VAL A 240 26.35 3.81 -18.41
C VAL A 240 26.09 4.24 -16.97
N GLY A 241 25.01 4.96 -16.72
CA GLY A 241 24.59 5.37 -15.37
C GLY A 241 23.95 4.24 -14.56
N GLU A 242 23.82 4.41 -13.24
CA GLU A 242 23.33 3.36 -12.33
C GLU A 242 21.90 2.87 -12.64
N ASN A 243 21.02 3.79 -13.06
CA ASN A 243 19.64 3.48 -13.46
C ASN A 243 19.51 3.19 -14.98
N GLN A 244 20.60 2.82 -15.65
CA GLN A 244 20.65 2.62 -17.09
C GLN A 244 21.38 1.32 -17.48
N ILE A 245 21.10 0.87 -18.70
CA ILE A 245 21.79 -0.21 -19.39
C ILE A 245 22.26 0.28 -20.76
N GLY A 246 23.41 -0.21 -21.22
CA GLY A 246 23.86 -0.02 -22.60
C GLY A 246 23.41 -1.19 -23.47
N VAL A 247 22.38 -0.98 -24.30
CA VAL A 247 21.99 -1.95 -25.33
C VAL A 247 22.94 -1.82 -26.51
N VAL A 248 23.63 -2.91 -26.86
CA VAL A 248 24.69 -2.92 -27.87
C VAL A 248 24.17 -3.49 -29.19
N GLU A 249 24.64 -2.95 -30.30
CA GLU A 249 24.40 -3.43 -31.67
C GLU A 249 25.74 -3.56 -32.40
N ALA A 250 26.05 -4.75 -32.91
CA ALA A 250 27.25 -5.03 -33.68
C ALA A 250 26.99 -4.79 -35.18
N ARG A 251 27.86 -4.00 -35.83
CA ARG A 251 27.76 -3.63 -37.25
C ARG A 251 28.45 -4.60 -38.19
N ASP A 252 29.46 -5.31 -37.69
CA ASP A 252 30.18 -6.40 -38.36
C ASP A 252 30.06 -7.68 -37.53
N GLY A 253 30.38 -8.82 -38.13
CA GLY A 253 30.22 -10.16 -37.56
C GLY A 253 29.47 -11.12 -38.47
N ARG A 254 29.32 -12.37 -38.02
CA ARG A 254 28.58 -13.39 -38.75
C ARG A 254 27.11 -12.97 -38.91
N ALA A 255 26.48 -13.31 -40.03
CA ALA A 255 25.07 -12.99 -40.24
C ALA A 255 24.18 -13.75 -39.24
N MET A 256 23.29 -13.04 -38.56
CA MET A 256 22.20 -13.59 -37.76
C MET A 256 21.13 -14.23 -38.67
N ALA A 257 20.39 -15.22 -38.15
CA ALA A 257 19.28 -15.83 -38.88
C ALA A 257 18.12 -14.84 -39.06
N SER A 258 17.40 -14.92 -40.19
CA SER A 258 16.29 -14.01 -40.50
C SER A 258 15.03 -14.20 -39.64
N SER A 259 15.01 -15.23 -38.79
CA SER A 259 14.02 -15.46 -37.73
C SER A 259 14.24 -14.60 -36.49
N ASP A 260 15.48 -14.15 -36.26
CA ASP A 260 15.93 -13.69 -34.96
C ASP A 260 15.93 -12.16 -34.90
N VAL A 261 15.36 -11.59 -33.83
CA VAL A 261 15.25 -10.13 -33.64
C VAL A 261 16.48 -9.55 -32.92
N VAL A 262 17.13 -10.37 -32.08
CA VAL A 262 18.30 -10.01 -31.29
C VAL A 262 19.29 -11.17 -31.32
N ALA A 263 20.55 -10.84 -31.60
CA ALA A 263 21.63 -11.76 -31.84
C ALA A 263 22.24 -12.28 -30.54
N THR A 264 22.40 -13.61 -30.45
CA THR A 264 23.10 -14.26 -29.34
C THR A 264 24.54 -13.77 -29.23
N THR A 265 24.83 -13.05 -28.15
CA THR A 265 26.18 -12.63 -27.80
C THR A 265 27.03 -13.83 -27.37
N PRO A 266 28.33 -13.88 -27.73
CA PRO A 266 29.31 -14.70 -27.02
C PRO A 266 29.38 -14.37 -25.52
N ASP A 267 30.18 -15.12 -24.75
CA ASP A 267 30.30 -14.82 -23.31
C ASP A 267 30.94 -13.44 -23.05
N MET A 268 30.32 -12.66 -22.16
CA MET A 268 30.73 -11.29 -21.86
C MET A 268 32.09 -11.18 -21.16
N THR A 269 32.59 -12.27 -20.56
CA THR A 269 33.91 -12.26 -19.88
C THR A 269 35.06 -12.29 -20.89
N THR A 270 34.95 -13.12 -21.93
CA THR A 270 36.04 -13.41 -22.87
C THR A 270 36.39 -12.21 -23.76
N HIS A 271 35.40 -11.41 -24.15
CA HIS A 271 35.58 -10.18 -24.94
C HIS A 271 35.45 -8.89 -24.09
N SER A 272 35.60 -9.02 -22.77
CA SER A 272 35.69 -7.91 -21.80
C SER A 272 34.56 -6.87 -21.88
N SER A 273 33.31 -7.33 -22.04
CA SER A 273 32.12 -6.47 -22.27
C SER A 273 32.30 -5.51 -23.46
N TYR A 274 32.50 -6.10 -24.64
CA TYR A 274 32.70 -5.43 -25.94
C TYR A 274 33.94 -4.52 -26.06
N GLN A 275 34.82 -4.51 -25.07
CA GLN A 275 36.07 -3.74 -25.11
C GLN A 275 37.20 -4.41 -25.91
N ASP A 276 37.16 -5.74 -26.10
CA ASP A 276 37.97 -6.40 -27.13
C ASP A 276 37.07 -6.82 -28.31
N ALA A 277 37.09 -5.97 -29.34
CA ALA A 277 36.34 -6.15 -30.57
C ALA A 277 36.82 -7.36 -31.39
N GLN A 278 38.11 -7.72 -31.34
CA GLN A 278 38.62 -8.91 -32.02
C GLN A 278 38.08 -10.18 -31.37
N ALA A 279 38.21 -10.28 -30.04
CA ALA A 279 37.78 -11.47 -29.29
C ALA A 279 36.29 -11.77 -29.50
N PHE A 280 35.44 -10.75 -29.66
CA PHE A 280 34.03 -10.90 -30.02
C PHE A 280 33.83 -11.56 -31.39
N LEU A 281 34.55 -11.10 -32.43
CA LEU A 281 34.43 -11.65 -33.78
C LEU A 281 34.99 -13.08 -33.90
N GLU A 282 36.13 -13.36 -33.26
CA GLU A 282 36.79 -14.67 -33.29
C GLU A 282 35.94 -15.78 -32.66
N GLN A 283 35.18 -15.44 -31.61
CA GLN A 283 34.21 -16.35 -30.98
C GLN A 283 32.91 -16.52 -31.81
N GLY A 284 32.84 -15.94 -33.00
CA GLY A 284 31.69 -16.04 -33.89
C GLY A 284 30.58 -15.03 -33.59
N GLY A 285 30.92 -13.89 -33.00
CA GLY A 285 30.01 -12.78 -32.74
C GLY A 285 29.14 -12.45 -33.96
N LEU A 286 27.83 -12.34 -33.71
CA LEU A 286 26.81 -12.12 -34.72
C LEU A 286 26.55 -10.63 -34.92
N ARG A 287 26.31 -10.22 -36.16
CA ARG A 287 25.90 -8.86 -36.53
C ARG A 287 24.44 -8.62 -36.14
N GLY A 288 24.14 -7.44 -35.59
CA GLY A 288 22.81 -7.00 -35.16
C GLY A 288 22.76 -6.57 -33.69
N PRO A 289 21.56 -6.23 -33.17
CA PRO A 289 21.35 -5.97 -31.75
C PRO A 289 21.77 -7.18 -30.91
N GLN A 290 22.41 -6.98 -29.77
CA GLN A 290 23.01 -8.05 -28.97
C GLN A 290 22.17 -8.40 -27.74
N THR A 291 22.05 -9.68 -27.41
CA THR A 291 21.26 -10.13 -26.23
C THR A 291 21.83 -9.58 -24.92
N ALA A 292 23.15 -9.60 -24.73
CA ALA A 292 23.78 -9.10 -23.50
C ALA A 292 23.97 -7.57 -23.50
N VAL A 293 23.64 -6.94 -22.37
CA VAL A 293 23.75 -5.48 -22.16
C VAL A 293 24.97 -5.10 -21.33
N LEU A 294 25.46 -3.89 -21.54
CA LEU A 294 26.39 -3.24 -20.61
C LEU A 294 25.65 -2.87 -19.32
N ARG A 295 26.26 -3.22 -18.18
CA ARG A 295 25.85 -2.82 -16.84
C ARG A 295 26.29 -1.37 -16.57
N PRO A 296 25.89 -0.73 -15.46
CA PRO A 296 26.46 0.56 -15.03
C PRO A 296 27.99 0.52 -14.95
N GLY A 297 28.66 1.52 -15.53
CA GLY A 297 30.11 1.53 -15.68
C GLY A 297 30.62 2.39 -16.84
N LYS A 298 31.94 2.48 -16.98
CA LYS A 298 32.63 3.25 -18.04
C LYS A 298 33.34 2.29 -18.99
N TYR A 299 32.96 2.30 -20.27
CA TYR A 299 33.43 1.35 -21.26
C TYR A 299 34.14 2.03 -22.44
N TYR A 300 35.30 1.49 -22.80
CA TYR A 300 36.08 1.91 -23.96
C TYR A 300 35.76 0.98 -25.13
N ILE A 301 34.85 1.40 -26.02
CA ILE A 301 34.23 0.56 -27.06
C ILE A 301 34.41 1.24 -28.42
N ASN A 302 34.82 0.47 -29.44
CA ASN A 302 35.05 0.99 -30.80
C ASN A 302 33.71 1.33 -31.52
N PRO A 303 33.40 2.61 -31.80
CA PRO A 303 32.13 3.03 -32.40
C PRO A 303 31.99 2.67 -33.87
N PHE A 304 33.04 2.20 -34.54
CA PHE A 304 32.91 1.66 -35.89
C PHE A 304 32.36 0.22 -35.88
N LEU A 305 32.67 -0.60 -34.86
CA LEU A 305 32.09 -1.95 -34.71
C LEU A 305 30.75 -1.92 -33.96
N PHE A 306 30.69 -1.22 -32.83
CA PHE A 306 29.56 -1.30 -31.91
C PHE A 306 28.84 0.05 -31.79
N SER A 307 27.53 0.03 -31.99
CA SER A 307 26.63 1.10 -31.58
C SER A 307 26.10 0.77 -30.18
N VAL A 308 26.01 1.75 -29.28
CA VAL A 308 25.42 1.55 -27.94
C VAL A 308 24.34 2.58 -27.69
N THR A 309 23.14 2.10 -27.36
CA THR A 309 22.00 2.94 -26.97
C THR A 309 21.74 2.78 -25.48
N LEU A 310 21.80 3.87 -24.73
CA LEU A 310 21.40 3.88 -23.32
C LEU A 310 19.88 3.74 -23.20
N LYS A 311 19.43 2.83 -22.34
CA LYS A 311 18.02 2.61 -21.97
C LYS A 311 17.88 2.61 -20.44
N PRO A 312 16.71 2.94 -19.87
CA PRO A 312 16.47 2.78 -18.44
C PRO A 312 16.55 1.31 -18.04
N VAL A 313 16.96 1.04 -16.80
CA VAL A 313 16.96 -0.30 -16.21
C VAL A 313 15.53 -0.72 -15.80
N THR A 314 15.21 -2.01 -15.86
CA THR A 314 13.91 -2.52 -15.40
C THR A 314 13.88 -2.56 -13.87
N VAL A 315 12.93 -1.86 -13.25
CA VAL A 315 12.73 -1.86 -11.79
C VAL A 315 11.36 -2.47 -11.47
N VAL A 316 11.35 -3.51 -10.64
CA VAL A 316 10.15 -4.14 -10.07
C VAL A 316 10.08 -3.76 -8.60
N LYS A 317 8.98 -3.11 -8.15
CA LYS A 317 8.89 -2.63 -6.76
C LYS A 317 8.46 -3.75 -5.81
N GLN A 318 8.63 -3.52 -4.51
CA GLN A 318 8.05 -4.38 -3.48
C GLN A 318 6.52 -4.40 -3.60
N GLY A 319 5.91 -5.59 -3.66
CA GLY A 319 4.48 -5.76 -3.93
C GLY A 319 4.12 -5.88 -5.42
N GLU A 320 5.12 -5.90 -6.30
CA GLU A 320 5.01 -6.17 -7.74
C GLU A 320 5.88 -7.39 -8.09
N VAL A 321 5.58 -8.05 -9.22
CA VAL A 321 6.46 -9.02 -9.90
C VAL A 321 6.55 -8.70 -11.39
N GLY A 322 7.69 -9.01 -12.02
CA GLY A 322 7.88 -8.84 -13.46
C GLY A 322 7.66 -10.15 -14.22
N VAL A 323 6.57 -10.27 -14.96
CA VAL A 323 6.36 -11.36 -15.93
C VAL A 323 7.18 -11.05 -17.18
N LEU A 324 8.13 -11.91 -17.54
CA LEU A 324 8.91 -11.75 -18.76
C LEU A 324 8.18 -12.36 -19.97
N ILE A 325 8.31 -11.70 -21.11
CA ILE A 325 7.99 -12.25 -22.44
C ILE A 325 9.29 -12.22 -23.24
N SER A 326 9.84 -13.39 -23.56
CA SER A 326 11.03 -13.51 -24.40
C SER A 326 10.64 -13.40 -25.87
N ASN A 327 11.26 -12.46 -26.58
CA ASN A 327 11.18 -12.33 -28.04
C ASN A 327 12.18 -13.28 -28.74
N ILE A 328 13.16 -13.79 -28.01
CA ILE A 328 14.21 -14.71 -28.48
C ILE A 328 14.05 -16.13 -27.92
N GLY A 329 14.78 -17.08 -28.50
CA GLY A 329 14.78 -18.48 -28.09
C GLY A 329 14.15 -19.38 -29.16
N ARG A 330 13.93 -20.65 -28.80
CA ARG A 330 13.25 -21.63 -29.65
C ARG A 330 11.77 -21.31 -29.83
N ASP A 331 11.17 -21.81 -30.90
CA ASP A 331 9.77 -21.55 -31.24
C ASP A 331 8.82 -22.23 -30.22
N PRO A 332 7.79 -21.54 -29.67
CA PRO A 332 6.94 -22.08 -28.60
C PRO A 332 6.22 -23.40 -28.94
N GLU A 333 5.96 -23.70 -30.21
CA GLU A 333 5.39 -24.99 -30.63
C GLU A 333 6.31 -26.19 -30.32
N THR A 334 7.60 -25.94 -30.03
CA THR A 334 8.58 -26.96 -29.62
C THR A 334 8.82 -27.00 -28.11
N ALA A 335 8.15 -26.14 -27.34
CA ALA A 335 8.24 -26.15 -25.88
C ALA A 335 7.42 -27.32 -25.29
N PRO A 336 7.85 -27.92 -24.16
CA PRO A 336 6.97 -28.80 -23.41
C PRO A 336 5.78 -28.02 -22.85
N GLU A 337 4.57 -28.57 -22.93
CA GLU A 337 3.35 -27.93 -22.40
C GLU A 337 3.38 -27.86 -20.86
N LEU A 338 3.81 -26.72 -20.32
CA LEU A 338 3.79 -26.47 -18.87
C LEU A 338 2.40 -26.03 -18.42
N GLY A 339 1.62 -26.98 -17.91
CA GLY A 339 0.37 -26.69 -17.20
C GLY A 339 -0.74 -26.14 -18.09
N SER A 340 -0.83 -26.62 -19.34
CA SER A 340 -2.03 -26.46 -20.16
C SER A 340 -3.24 -26.96 -19.39
N ILE A 341 -4.22 -26.09 -19.18
CA ILE A 341 -5.53 -26.50 -18.65
C ILE A 341 -6.16 -27.36 -19.74
N ALA A 342 -6.51 -28.60 -19.39
CA ALA A 342 -7.03 -29.59 -20.33
C ALA A 342 -8.12 -28.99 -21.22
N GLN A 343 -7.95 -29.16 -22.54
CA GLN A 343 -8.73 -28.50 -23.59
C GLN A 343 -10.24 -28.68 -23.36
N THR A 344 -10.85 -27.66 -22.77
CA THR A 344 -12.28 -27.57 -22.47
C THR A 344 -12.83 -26.45 -23.34
N THR A 345 -13.78 -26.80 -24.21
CA THR A 345 -14.00 -26.14 -25.51
C THR A 345 -14.83 -24.85 -25.43
N ASP A 346 -14.38 -23.87 -24.63
CA ASP A 346 -14.96 -22.52 -24.64
C ASP A 346 -14.36 -21.65 -25.75
N GLN A 347 -14.76 -21.92 -27.00
CA GLN A 347 -14.41 -21.15 -28.20
C GLN A 347 -15.04 -19.72 -28.22
N ARG A 348 -15.45 -19.18 -27.07
CA ARG A 348 -16.27 -17.96 -26.96
C ARG A 348 -15.48 -16.69 -26.64
N LEU A 349 -14.21 -16.81 -26.23
CA LEU A 349 -13.27 -15.69 -26.17
C LEU A 349 -12.23 -15.76 -27.30
N ASP A 350 -12.20 -14.67 -28.07
CA ASP A 350 -11.07 -14.12 -28.81
C ASP A 350 -10.39 -14.95 -29.92
N LYS A 351 -11.02 -14.92 -31.10
CA LYS A 351 -10.31 -15.02 -32.40
C LYS A 351 -9.59 -13.70 -32.81
N SER A 352 -9.53 -12.72 -31.92
CA SER A 352 -9.07 -11.35 -32.21
C SER A 352 -7.63 -11.05 -31.73
N ALA A 353 -7.06 -11.90 -30.87
CA ALA A 353 -5.68 -11.79 -30.40
C ALA A 353 -4.81 -12.88 -31.07
N GLY A 354 -3.78 -12.47 -31.80
CA GLY A 354 -2.94 -13.38 -32.59
C GLY A 354 -2.02 -14.26 -31.74
N ALA A 355 -1.93 -15.54 -32.11
CA ALA A 355 -1.08 -16.60 -31.54
C ALA A 355 -1.23 -16.78 -30.02
N GLN A 356 -1.86 -17.90 -29.60
CA GLN A 356 -2.00 -18.27 -28.19
C GLN A 356 -0.64 -18.25 -27.49
N ARG A 357 -0.45 -17.30 -26.56
CA ARG A 357 0.82 -17.03 -25.90
C ARG A 357 1.04 -18.05 -24.78
N HIS A 358 1.60 -19.19 -25.12
CA HIS A 358 1.92 -20.23 -24.16
C HIS A 358 2.91 -19.72 -23.09
N VAL A 359 2.69 -20.14 -21.85
CA VAL A 359 3.73 -20.07 -20.81
C VAL A 359 4.75 -21.16 -21.14
N VAL A 360 6.02 -20.77 -21.23
CA VAL A 360 7.13 -21.62 -21.67
C VAL A 360 8.28 -21.58 -20.65
N PRO A 361 9.09 -22.64 -20.56
CA PRO A 361 10.31 -22.63 -19.76
C PRO A 361 11.39 -21.77 -20.43
N GLU A 362 12.47 -21.50 -19.68
CA GLU A 362 13.58 -20.67 -20.16
C GLU A 362 14.19 -21.17 -21.49
N GLY A 363 14.55 -20.23 -22.36
CA GLY A 363 15.15 -20.51 -23.67
C GLY A 363 14.16 -20.70 -24.82
N TYR A 364 12.85 -20.59 -24.57
CA TYR A 364 11.80 -20.54 -25.59
C TYR A 364 11.22 -19.13 -25.69
N ARG A 365 10.82 -18.74 -26.92
CA ARG A 365 10.12 -17.50 -27.22
C ARG A 365 8.68 -17.59 -26.69
N GLY A 366 8.24 -16.60 -25.91
CA GLY A 366 6.94 -16.63 -25.24
C GLY A 366 6.97 -16.09 -23.81
N ILE A 367 5.86 -16.23 -23.09
CA ILE A 367 5.73 -15.81 -21.70
C ILE A 367 6.54 -16.79 -20.84
N GLN A 368 7.50 -16.32 -20.05
CA GLN A 368 8.34 -17.20 -19.23
C GLN A 368 7.58 -17.65 -17.97
N GLU A 369 7.76 -18.90 -17.55
CA GLU A 369 7.19 -19.41 -16.28
C GLU A 369 7.78 -18.69 -15.05
N HIS A 370 9.09 -18.42 -15.05
CA HIS A 370 9.74 -17.75 -13.92
C HIS A 370 9.52 -16.23 -13.97
N VAL A 371 9.05 -15.67 -12.86
CA VAL A 371 8.83 -14.23 -12.68
C VAL A 371 10.00 -13.55 -11.98
N LEU A 372 10.23 -12.29 -12.30
CA LEU A 372 11.13 -11.41 -11.54
C LEU A 372 10.46 -11.04 -10.22
N GLY A 373 11.18 -11.25 -9.11
CA GLY A 373 10.82 -10.67 -7.82
C GLY A 373 11.05 -9.15 -7.77
N PRO A 374 10.84 -8.51 -6.61
CA PRO A 374 11.18 -7.09 -6.43
C PRO A 374 12.70 -6.88 -6.53
N GLY A 375 13.13 -5.95 -7.36
CA GLY A 375 14.55 -5.72 -7.66
C GLY A 375 14.81 -4.87 -8.90
N THR A 376 16.09 -4.65 -9.19
CA THR A 376 16.56 -3.89 -10.36
C THR A 376 17.29 -4.84 -11.32
N TYR A 377 16.83 -4.93 -12.57
CA TYR A 377 17.22 -5.96 -13.52
C TYR A 377 17.73 -5.36 -14.83
N ASN A 378 18.97 -5.70 -15.18
CA ASN A 378 19.65 -5.27 -16.41
C ASN A 378 19.20 -6.10 -17.62
N ILE A 379 17.94 -5.92 -18.05
CA ILE A 379 17.28 -6.70 -19.11
C ILE A 379 17.27 -5.92 -20.42
N ASN A 380 17.64 -6.57 -21.54
CA ASN A 380 17.53 -5.95 -22.85
C ASN A 380 16.05 -5.84 -23.30
N PRO A 381 15.50 -4.61 -23.48
CA PRO A 381 14.10 -4.42 -23.91
C PRO A 381 13.81 -4.86 -25.35
N LEU A 382 14.83 -5.16 -26.16
CA LEU A 382 14.66 -5.75 -27.49
C LEU A 382 14.44 -7.27 -27.40
N ALA A 383 15.16 -7.94 -26.48
CA ALA A 383 15.11 -9.39 -26.31
C ALA A 383 13.97 -9.83 -25.39
N TYR A 384 13.61 -9.02 -24.39
CA TYR A 384 12.57 -9.34 -23.42
C TYR A 384 11.68 -8.13 -23.15
N THR A 385 10.37 -8.33 -23.16
CA THR A 385 9.39 -7.38 -22.62
C THR A 385 9.04 -7.79 -21.19
N VAL A 386 9.00 -6.86 -20.25
CA VAL A 386 8.61 -7.14 -18.85
C VAL A 386 7.29 -6.46 -18.56
N ILE A 387 6.27 -7.24 -18.17
CA ILE A 387 4.98 -6.75 -17.69
C ILE A 387 4.99 -6.80 -16.17
N ILE A 388 4.80 -5.65 -15.54
CA ILE A 388 4.76 -5.53 -14.07
C ILE A 388 3.35 -5.85 -13.59
N VAL A 389 3.23 -6.83 -12.69
CA VAL A 389 1.97 -7.31 -12.12
C VAL A 389 1.96 -7.07 -10.61
N PRO A 390 0.98 -6.34 -10.04
CA PRO A 390 0.87 -6.17 -8.59
C PRO A 390 0.42 -7.48 -7.93
N THR A 391 1.13 -7.89 -6.88
CA THR A 391 0.82 -9.06 -6.03
C THR A 391 0.22 -8.67 -4.68
N THR A 392 0.18 -7.36 -4.39
CA THR A 392 -0.62 -6.77 -3.32
C THR A 392 -2.12 -6.99 -3.54
N THR A 393 -2.90 -7.07 -2.46
CA THR A 393 -4.36 -7.12 -2.52
C THR A 393 -4.92 -5.86 -3.17
N ARG A 394 -5.70 -6.03 -4.24
CA ARG A 394 -6.52 -5.00 -4.88
C ARG A 394 -7.97 -5.17 -4.43
N SER A 395 -8.68 -4.06 -4.30
CA SER A 395 -10.13 -4.02 -4.10
C SER A 395 -10.81 -3.45 -5.32
N VAL A 396 -11.79 -4.17 -5.86
CA VAL A 396 -12.75 -3.65 -6.85
C VAL A 396 -14.09 -3.50 -6.15
N GLU A 397 -14.79 -2.42 -6.43
CA GLU A 397 -16.05 -2.06 -5.79
C GLU A 397 -17.11 -1.74 -6.84
N TRP A 398 -18.33 -2.18 -6.55
CA TRP A 398 -19.55 -1.93 -7.31
C TRP A 398 -20.46 -1.13 -6.39
N SER A 399 -20.32 0.19 -6.39
CA SER A 399 -21.03 1.10 -5.47
C SER A 399 -21.58 2.32 -6.20
N ARG A 400 -22.58 2.97 -5.61
CA ARG A 400 -23.20 4.18 -6.16
C ARG A 400 -22.43 5.45 -5.73
N SER A 401 -21.11 5.42 -5.87
CA SER A 401 -20.25 6.55 -5.54
C SER A 401 -20.52 7.75 -6.47
N PRO A 402 -20.67 8.99 -5.94
CA PRO A 402 -20.77 10.19 -6.76
C PRO A 402 -19.41 10.80 -7.14
N ASP A 403 -18.31 10.32 -6.55
CA ASP A 403 -16.95 10.75 -6.86
C ASP A 403 -16.35 9.92 -8.00
N ALA A 404 -15.73 10.59 -8.97
CA ALA A 404 -15.35 9.99 -10.24
C ALA A 404 -14.00 9.25 -10.20
N ASP A 405 -14.07 7.91 -10.16
CA ASP A 405 -13.14 6.98 -10.84
C ASP A 405 -13.56 5.50 -10.75
N ASP A 406 -14.58 5.14 -9.94
CA ASP A 406 -15.15 3.78 -9.89
C ASP A 406 -15.75 3.38 -11.27
N PRO A 407 -15.30 2.30 -11.94
CA PRO A 407 -15.74 1.99 -13.31
C PRO A 407 -17.11 1.30 -13.43
N PHE A 408 -17.72 0.84 -12.33
CA PHE A 408 -18.80 -0.14 -12.37
C PHE A 408 -20.00 0.23 -11.48
N ASP A 409 -21.20 0.28 -12.09
CA ASP A 409 -22.47 0.42 -11.38
C ASP A 409 -22.75 -0.75 -10.40
N PRO A 410 -23.56 -0.53 -9.34
CA PRO A 410 -24.12 -1.59 -8.50
C PRO A 410 -24.93 -2.62 -9.30
N PHE A 411 -24.89 -3.88 -8.87
CA PHE A 411 -25.56 -4.97 -9.58
C PHE A 411 -27.09 -4.89 -9.43
N ASN A 412 -27.77 -4.55 -10.54
CA ASN A 412 -29.22 -4.64 -10.67
C ASN A 412 -29.63 -6.11 -10.86
N VAL A 413 -30.26 -6.71 -9.84
CA VAL A 413 -30.57 -8.15 -9.78
C VAL A 413 -32.03 -8.38 -9.37
N VAL A 414 -32.58 -9.55 -9.72
CA VAL A 414 -33.98 -9.92 -9.43
C VAL A 414 -34.00 -11.10 -8.47
N SER A 415 -34.79 -11.00 -7.40
CA SER A 415 -34.96 -12.05 -6.39
C SER A 415 -35.84 -13.21 -6.86
N HIS A 416 -35.85 -14.31 -6.10
CA HIS A 416 -36.75 -15.45 -6.34
C HIS A 416 -38.24 -15.04 -6.36
N ASP A 417 -38.64 -14.05 -5.57
CA ASP A 417 -40.00 -13.49 -5.51
C ASP A 417 -40.27 -12.37 -6.55
N GLY A 418 -39.35 -12.16 -7.49
CA GLY A 418 -39.58 -11.32 -8.69
C GLY A 418 -39.38 -9.82 -8.48
N PHE A 419 -38.72 -9.39 -7.39
CA PHE A 419 -38.44 -7.98 -7.13
C PHE A 419 -37.04 -7.60 -7.58
N GLU A 420 -36.93 -6.45 -8.24
CA GLU A 420 -35.65 -5.81 -8.55
C GLU A 420 -35.03 -5.22 -7.27
N MET A 421 -33.72 -5.42 -7.10
CA MET A 421 -32.91 -4.77 -6.06
C MET A 421 -31.54 -4.38 -6.62
N GLN A 422 -30.88 -3.41 -5.97
CA GLN A 422 -29.48 -3.09 -6.27
C GLN A 422 -28.59 -3.64 -5.14
N VAL A 423 -27.56 -4.42 -5.48
CA VAL A 423 -26.60 -4.97 -4.51
C VAL A 423 -25.24 -4.31 -4.74
N GLU A 424 -24.73 -3.64 -3.70
CA GLU A 424 -23.37 -3.09 -3.69
C GLU A 424 -22.39 -4.13 -3.16
N VAL A 425 -21.27 -4.32 -3.85
CA VAL A 425 -20.30 -5.40 -3.58
C VAL A 425 -18.88 -4.84 -3.58
N ARG A 426 -18.02 -5.35 -2.71
CA ARG A 426 -16.57 -5.14 -2.76
C ARG A 426 -15.86 -6.49 -2.81
N CYS A 427 -15.07 -6.73 -3.85
CA CYS A 427 -14.21 -7.91 -3.99
C CYS A 427 -12.76 -7.53 -3.69
N GLN A 428 -12.13 -8.23 -2.76
CA GLN A 428 -10.69 -8.16 -2.52
C GLN A 428 -10.01 -9.38 -3.13
N TYR A 429 -9.06 -9.17 -4.03
CA TYR A 429 -8.31 -10.23 -4.70
C TYR A 429 -6.82 -9.90 -4.77
N ARG A 430 -5.99 -10.90 -5.05
CA ARG A 430 -4.56 -10.74 -5.34
C ARG A 430 -4.11 -11.75 -6.40
N VAL A 431 -3.02 -11.43 -7.09
CA VAL A 431 -2.34 -12.37 -7.97
C VAL A 431 -1.16 -12.99 -7.21
N ILE A 432 -1.16 -14.32 -7.09
CA ILE A 432 -0.04 -15.08 -6.54
C ILE A 432 1.14 -15.01 -7.54
N PRO A 433 2.39 -14.74 -7.12
CA PRO A 433 3.54 -14.58 -8.01
C PRO A 433 3.67 -15.67 -9.09
N GLU A 434 3.56 -16.93 -8.66
CA GLU A 434 3.70 -18.14 -9.47
C GLU A 434 2.56 -18.31 -10.50
N ASN A 435 1.44 -17.62 -10.29
CA ASN A 435 0.29 -17.63 -11.19
C ASN A 435 0.28 -16.45 -12.19
N ALA A 436 1.07 -15.39 -11.96
CA ALA A 436 1.08 -14.19 -12.80
C ALA A 436 1.33 -14.46 -14.30
N PRO A 437 2.25 -15.37 -14.72
CA PRO A 437 2.44 -15.70 -16.13
C PRO A 437 1.18 -16.27 -16.79
N PHE A 438 0.44 -17.12 -16.08
CA PHE A 438 -0.78 -17.77 -16.56
C PHE A 438 -1.97 -16.81 -16.64
N VAL A 439 -2.02 -15.81 -15.75
CA VAL A 439 -2.99 -14.69 -15.83
C VAL A 439 -2.72 -13.85 -17.08
N ILE A 440 -1.46 -13.46 -17.31
CA ILE A 440 -1.04 -12.67 -18.49
C ILE A 440 -1.20 -13.47 -19.80
N GLN A 441 -0.98 -14.78 -19.79
CA GLN A 441 -1.28 -15.67 -20.93
C GLN A 441 -2.75 -15.59 -21.35
N LYS A 442 -3.67 -15.66 -20.39
CA LYS A 442 -5.11 -15.69 -20.67
C LYS A 442 -5.69 -14.33 -21.03
N LEU A 443 -5.19 -13.25 -20.41
CA LEU A 443 -5.90 -11.97 -20.33
C LEU A 443 -5.07 -10.77 -20.81
N GLY A 444 -3.76 -10.90 -21.04
CA GLY A 444 -2.91 -9.83 -21.54
C GLY A 444 -2.52 -8.77 -20.50
N SER A 445 -3.48 -8.21 -19.75
CA SER A 445 -3.25 -7.20 -18.71
C SER A 445 -4.10 -7.41 -17.45
N ILE A 446 -3.86 -6.58 -16.42
CA ILE A 446 -4.66 -6.58 -15.18
C ILE A 446 -6.00 -5.84 -15.39
N GLN A 447 -6.02 -4.80 -16.22
CA GLN A 447 -7.25 -4.09 -16.59
C GLN A 447 -8.20 -5.00 -17.37
N ASP A 448 -7.66 -5.85 -18.24
CA ASP A 448 -8.45 -6.87 -18.96
C ASP A 448 -8.96 -7.97 -18.02
N LEU A 449 -8.21 -8.31 -16.96
CA LEU A 449 -8.70 -9.19 -15.89
C LEU A 449 -9.88 -8.57 -15.12
N GLU A 450 -9.77 -7.30 -14.73
CA GLU A 450 -10.83 -6.58 -14.01
C GLU A 450 -12.11 -6.46 -14.86
N ASN A 451 -11.97 -6.04 -16.12
CA ASN A 451 -13.09 -5.77 -17.02
C ASN A 451 -13.72 -7.02 -17.65
N ASN A 452 -12.90 -7.96 -18.15
CA ASN A 452 -13.40 -9.06 -19.01
C ASN A 452 -13.65 -10.37 -18.24
N VAL A 453 -13.18 -10.47 -16.98
CA VAL A 453 -13.37 -11.69 -16.14
C VAL A 453 -13.97 -11.35 -14.79
N ILE A 454 -13.34 -10.49 -13.98
CA ILE A 454 -13.78 -10.26 -12.58
C ILE A 454 -15.20 -9.69 -12.55
N HIS A 455 -15.48 -8.62 -13.30
CA HIS A 455 -16.82 -8.02 -13.33
C HIS A 455 -17.90 -8.98 -13.91
N PRO A 456 -17.73 -9.61 -15.09
CA PRO A 456 -18.75 -10.52 -15.64
C PRO A 456 -19.01 -11.78 -14.80
N GLN A 457 -17.98 -12.39 -14.21
CA GLN A 457 -18.17 -13.60 -13.38
C GLN A 457 -18.86 -13.24 -12.05
N ILE A 458 -18.50 -12.11 -11.43
CA ILE A 458 -19.15 -11.65 -10.19
C ILE A 458 -20.61 -11.26 -10.45
N ASP A 459 -20.90 -10.52 -11.51
CA ASP A 459 -22.28 -10.20 -11.92
C ASP A 459 -23.13 -11.47 -12.13
N GLY A 460 -22.59 -12.42 -12.90
CA GLY A 460 -23.26 -13.71 -13.17
C GLY A 460 -23.52 -14.53 -11.90
N ILE A 461 -22.56 -14.59 -10.98
CA ILE A 461 -22.70 -15.33 -9.72
C ILE A 461 -23.68 -14.65 -8.76
N PHE A 462 -23.63 -13.33 -8.61
CA PHE A 462 -24.59 -12.60 -7.77
C PHE A 462 -26.02 -12.68 -8.33
N ARG A 463 -26.21 -12.57 -9.65
CA ARG A 463 -27.51 -12.87 -10.30
C ARG A 463 -28.00 -14.28 -9.98
N ALA A 464 -27.16 -15.28 -10.20
CA ALA A 464 -27.50 -16.69 -9.99
C ALA A 464 -27.72 -17.05 -8.50
N GLN A 465 -27.23 -16.24 -7.57
CA GLN A 465 -27.45 -16.40 -6.14
C GLN A 465 -28.72 -15.70 -5.65
N VAL A 466 -28.91 -14.42 -5.97
CA VAL A 466 -30.08 -13.65 -5.52
C VAL A 466 -31.39 -14.25 -6.07
N ALA A 467 -31.35 -14.88 -7.25
CA ALA A 467 -32.47 -15.63 -7.81
C ALA A 467 -32.90 -16.88 -6.98
N LYS A 468 -32.14 -17.31 -5.97
CA LYS A 468 -32.47 -18.46 -5.08
C LYS A 468 -33.28 -18.05 -3.85
N SER A 469 -33.18 -16.79 -3.43
CA SER A 469 -33.70 -16.32 -2.13
C SER A 469 -34.73 -15.19 -2.31
N PRO A 470 -35.82 -15.17 -1.51
CA PRO A 470 -36.73 -14.02 -1.47
C PRO A 470 -36.00 -12.75 -0.99
N ALA A 471 -36.39 -11.58 -1.49
CA ALA A 471 -35.67 -10.33 -1.26
C ALA A 471 -35.48 -9.99 0.24
N ILE A 472 -36.51 -10.21 1.06
CA ILE A 472 -36.48 -9.96 2.51
C ILE A 472 -35.56 -10.97 3.23
N ALA A 473 -35.57 -12.24 2.80
CA ALA A 473 -34.71 -13.28 3.38
C ALA A 473 -33.23 -13.03 3.08
N TYR A 474 -32.92 -12.57 1.86
CA TYR A 474 -31.55 -12.19 1.46
C TYR A 474 -30.99 -11.06 2.32
N GLN A 475 -31.83 -10.10 2.75
CA GLN A 475 -31.44 -9.04 3.67
C GLN A 475 -31.26 -9.55 5.11
N GLN A 476 -32.12 -10.46 5.58
CA GLN A 476 -32.08 -11.01 6.95
C GLN A 476 -30.91 -11.98 7.15
N ASN A 477 -30.69 -12.91 6.22
CA ASN A 477 -29.66 -13.94 6.29
C ASN A 477 -28.35 -13.54 5.57
N ARG A 478 -28.08 -12.23 5.45
CA ARG A 478 -26.94 -11.64 4.71
C ARG A 478 -25.58 -12.28 5.02
N ALA A 479 -25.35 -12.80 6.24
CA ALA A 479 -24.11 -13.48 6.60
C ALA A 479 -23.94 -14.85 5.90
N GLU A 480 -25.02 -15.63 5.80
CA GLU A 480 -25.05 -16.92 5.09
C GLU A 480 -24.90 -16.68 3.58
N GLU A 481 -25.63 -15.70 3.05
CA GLU A 481 -25.54 -15.29 1.65
C GLU A 481 -24.15 -14.77 1.28
N GLN A 482 -23.52 -13.92 2.09
CA GLN A 482 -22.15 -13.46 1.82
C GLN A 482 -21.15 -14.63 1.84
N SER A 483 -21.31 -15.61 2.74
CA SER A 483 -20.45 -16.81 2.77
C SER A 483 -20.64 -17.67 1.51
N ALA A 484 -21.87 -17.81 1.02
CA ALA A 484 -22.16 -18.54 -0.22
C ALA A 484 -21.61 -17.83 -1.46
N ALA A 485 -21.68 -16.49 -1.49
CA ALA A 485 -21.12 -15.66 -2.57
C ALA A 485 -19.59 -15.77 -2.63
N ASP A 486 -18.95 -15.60 -1.48
CA ASP A 486 -17.50 -15.66 -1.32
C ASP A 486 -16.95 -17.04 -1.74
N GLN A 487 -17.60 -18.14 -1.37
CA GLN A 487 -17.22 -19.47 -1.83
C GLN A 487 -17.45 -19.65 -3.35
N ALA A 488 -18.62 -19.26 -3.87
CA ALA A 488 -18.95 -19.45 -5.29
C ALA A 488 -17.97 -18.72 -6.23
N VAL A 489 -17.61 -17.47 -5.90
CA VAL A 489 -16.64 -16.70 -6.71
C VAL A 489 -15.20 -17.20 -6.50
N ARG A 490 -14.81 -17.65 -5.30
CA ARG A 490 -13.51 -18.34 -5.11
C ARG A 490 -13.39 -19.54 -6.03
N ASP A 491 -14.43 -20.38 -6.11
CA ASP A 491 -14.41 -21.61 -6.92
C ASP A 491 -14.46 -21.35 -8.43
N ASP A 492 -15.00 -20.22 -8.89
CA ASP A 492 -14.87 -19.81 -10.30
C ASP A 492 -13.51 -19.15 -10.61
N LEU A 493 -13.10 -18.12 -9.87
CA LEU A 493 -11.87 -17.37 -10.17
C LEU A 493 -10.58 -18.19 -9.98
N ARG A 494 -10.64 -19.29 -9.23
CA ARG A 494 -9.61 -20.36 -9.23
C ARG A 494 -9.27 -20.87 -10.64
N LYS A 495 -10.23 -20.95 -11.57
CA LYS A 495 -10.03 -21.35 -12.99
C LYS A 495 -9.12 -20.38 -13.76
N TYR A 496 -9.05 -19.13 -13.31
CA TYR A 496 -8.21 -18.06 -13.84
C TYR A 496 -6.92 -17.89 -13.03
N ARG A 497 -6.69 -18.74 -12.01
CA ARG A 497 -5.56 -18.73 -11.06
C ARG A 497 -5.43 -17.44 -10.22
N VAL A 498 -6.53 -16.72 -10.05
CA VAL A 498 -6.61 -15.51 -9.21
C VAL A 498 -7.03 -15.91 -7.79
N ASP A 499 -6.39 -15.34 -6.77
CA ASP A 499 -6.70 -15.63 -5.36
C ASP A 499 -7.62 -14.55 -4.78
N VAL A 500 -8.89 -14.89 -4.59
CA VAL A 500 -9.87 -14.03 -3.94
C VAL A 500 -9.62 -14.09 -2.44
N VAL A 501 -9.33 -12.94 -1.82
CA VAL A 501 -9.09 -12.80 -0.38
C VAL A 501 -10.40 -12.82 0.38
N SER A 502 -11.35 -11.97 -0.02
CA SER A 502 -12.71 -11.94 0.50
C SER A 502 -13.66 -11.18 -0.42
N ILE A 503 -14.94 -11.54 -0.37
CA ILE A 503 -16.04 -10.76 -0.96
C ILE A 503 -16.97 -10.28 0.15
N MET A 504 -17.33 -9.00 0.07
CA MET A 504 -18.23 -8.34 0.98
C MET A 504 -19.41 -7.77 0.22
N ILE A 505 -20.62 -8.08 0.67
CA ILE A 505 -21.80 -7.29 0.30
C ILE A 505 -21.71 -6.01 1.14
N THR A 506 -21.67 -4.84 0.51
CA THR A 506 -21.61 -3.55 1.22
C THR A 506 -23.03 -3.12 1.61
N ASN A 507 -23.97 -3.16 0.66
CA ASN A 507 -25.32 -2.64 0.83
C ASN A 507 -26.34 -3.39 -0.04
N ILE A 508 -27.62 -3.31 0.31
CA ILE A 508 -28.73 -3.94 -0.40
C ILE A 508 -29.89 -2.95 -0.47
N HIS A 509 -30.18 -2.41 -1.65
CA HIS A 509 -31.28 -1.49 -1.90
C HIS A 509 -32.52 -2.25 -2.36
N LEU A 510 -33.44 -2.48 -1.41
CA LEU A 510 -34.79 -3.00 -1.70
C LEU A 510 -35.75 -1.87 -2.08
N PRO A 511 -36.76 -2.11 -2.94
CA PRO A 511 -37.77 -1.12 -3.29
C PRO A 511 -38.66 -0.78 -2.09
N GLU A 512 -38.98 0.51 -1.88
CA GLU A 512 -39.71 0.99 -0.70
C GLU A 512 -41.05 0.28 -0.45
N ALA A 513 -41.71 -0.22 -1.50
CA ALA A 513 -42.96 -0.95 -1.40
C ALA A 513 -42.83 -2.19 -0.48
N LEU A 514 -41.73 -2.95 -0.60
CA LEU A 514 -41.44 -4.10 0.27
C LEU A 514 -41.14 -3.69 1.70
N MET A 515 -40.42 -2.57 1.90
CA MET A 515 -40.14 -2.06 3.24
C MET A 515 -41.44 -1.66 3.94
N LYS A 516 -42.36 -1.00 3.23
CA LYS A 516 -43.67 -0.60 3.76
C LYS A 516 -44.57 -1.79 4.08
N THR A 517 -44.66 -2.80 3.21
CA THR A 517 -45.45 -4.02 3.50
C THR A 517 -44.83 -4.86 4.62
N THR A 518 -43.51 -4.95 4.71
CA THR A 518 -42.81 -5.66 5.79
C THR A 518 -42.99 -4.94 7.13
N GLN A 519 -42.89 -3.61 7.17
CA GLN A 519 -43.20 -2.81 8.36
C GLN A 519 -44.66 -2.99 8.79
N GLN A 520 -45.61 -2.99 7.85
CA GLN A 520 -47.02 -3.26 8.14
C GLN A 520 -47.26 -4.68 8.66
N LYS A 521 -46.61 -5.71 8.08
CA LYS A 521 -46.70 -7.10 8.57
C LYS A 521 -46.14 -7.21 10.00
N ASN A 522 -44.96 -6.67 10.25
CA ASN A 522 -44.31 -6.73 11.55
C ASN A 522 -45.11 -5.94 12.61
N LEU A 523 -45.71 -4.80 12.23
CA LEU A 523 -46.63 -4.07 13.09
C LEU A 523 -47.90 -4.88 13.37
N ALA A 524 -48.49 -5.54 12.36
CA ALA A 524 -49.67 -6.38 12.54
C ALA A 524 -49.39 -7.60 13.44
N GLU A 525 -48.22 -8.24 13.34
CA GLU A 525 -47.81 -9.33 14.25
C GLU A 525 -47.54 -8.81 15.69
N GLN A 526 -46.99 -7.60 15.84
CA GLN A 526 -46.84 -6.95 17.15
C GLN A 526 -48.19 -6.53 17.75
N GLU A 527 -49.12 -6.01 16.94
CA GLU A 527 -50.48 -5.69 17.36
C GLU A 527 -51.26 -6.95 17.73
N GLN A 528 -51.22 -8.01 16.90
CA GLN A 528 -51.86 -9.29 17.18
C GLN A 528 -51.34 -9.89 18.49
N SER A 529 -50.02 -10.01 18.66
CA SER A 529 -49.44 -10.53 19.91
C SER A 529 -49.74 -9.64 21.12
N MET A 530 -49.85 -8.32 20.95
CA MET A 530 -50.34 -7.40 21.98
C MET A 530 -51.84 -7.62 22.29
N PHE A 531 -52.68 -7.88 21.28
CA PHE A 531 -54.10 -8.18 21.45
C PHE A 531 -54.33 -9.53 22.12
N ASP A 532 -53.58 -10.57 21.76
CA ASP A 532 -53.62 -11.87 22.42
C ASP A 532 -53.12 -11.77 23.88
N ALA A 533 -52.08 -10.99 24.15
CA ALA A 533 -51.64 -10.70 25.51
C ALA A 533 -52.70 -9.92 26.32
N LYS A 534 -53.34 -8.90 25.72
CA LYS A 534 -54.46 -8.16 26.32
C LYS A 534 -55.64 -9.10 26.61
N LYS A 535 -56.05 -9.92 25.64
CA LYS A 535 -57.16 -10.88 25.76
C LYS A 535 -56.88 -11.88 26.89
N LYS A 536 -55.68 -12.45 26.94
CA LYS A 536 -55.25 -13.38 28.01
C LYS A 536 -55.20 -12.74 29.40
N ASN A 537 -54.90 -11.45 29.48
CA ASN A 537 -54.96 -10.70 30.74
C ASN A 537 -56.41 -10.33 31.14
N GLU A 538 -57.28 -10.03 30.18
CA GLU A 538 -58.70 -9.75 30.41
C GLU A 538 -59.47 -11.01 30.77
N GLU A 539 -59.20 -12.15 30.12
CA GLU A 539 -59.71 -13.47 30.49
C GLU A 539 -59.35 -13.83 31.94
N ARG A 540 -58.09 -13.60 32.33
CA ARG A 540 -57.64 -13.74 33.74
C ARG A 540 -58.35 -12.78 34.69
N ARG A 541 -58.69 -11.56 34.26
CA ARG A 541 -59.46 -10.61 35.08
C ARG A 541 -60.91 -11.09 35.26
N ILE A 542 -61.56 -11.54 34.19
CA ILE A 542 -62.91 -12.10 34.22
C ILE A 542 -62.96 -13.37 35.08
N GLU A 543 -61.95 -14.23 34.97
CA GLU A 543 -61.80 -15.43 35.82
C GLU A 543 -61.65 -15.04 37.30
N PHE A 544 -60.74 -14.11 37.62
CA PHE A 544 -60.55 -13.60 38.98
C PHE A 544 -61.82 -12.93 39.55
N GLU A 545 -62.50 -12.08 38.79
CA GLU A 545 -63.76 -11.45 39.20
C GLU A 545 -64.89 -12.47 39.39
N ARG A 546 -64.96 -13.51 38.54
CA ARG A 546 -65.92 -14.61 38.68
C ARG A 546 -65.65 -15.45 39.93
N THR A 547 -64.40 -15.83 40.19
CA THR A 547 -64.00 -16.53 41.42
C THR A 547 -64.29 -15.69 42.65
N LYS A 548 -63.98 -14.39 42.61
CA LYS A 548 -64.28 -13.45 43.69
C LYS A 548 -65.79 -13.32 43.93
N ALA A 549 -66.59 -13.10 42.90
CA ALA A 549 -68.05 -12.98 43.02
C ALA A 549 -68.68 -14.26 43.57
N GLN A 550 -68.18 -15.44 43.19
CA GLN A 550 -68.62 -16.73 43.74
C GLN A 550 -68.23 -16.88 45.23
N ALA A 551 -67.04 -16.43 45.64
CA ALA A 551 -66.62 -16.42 47.05
C ALA A 551 -67.39 -15.39 47.89
N ASP A 552 -67.69 -14.20 47.35
CA ASP A 552 -68.50 -13.16 48.00
C ASP A 552 -69.97 -13.63 48.15
N GLN A 553 -70.52 -14.34 47.16
CA GLN A 553 -71.83 -15.00 47.28
C GLN A 553 -71.82 -16.11 48.34
N GLN A 554 -70.79 -16.95 48.41
CA GLN A 554 -70.66 -17.95 49.47
C GLN A 554 -70.55 -17.31 50.86
N ASN A 555 -69.79 -16.21 51.01
CA ASN A 555 -69.73 -15.44 52.25
C ASN A 555 -71.09 -14.85 52.65
N ALA A 556 -71.88 -14.36 51.70
CA ALA A 556 -73.22 -13.84 51.96
C ALA A 556 -74.20 -14.95 52.39
N LEU A 557 -74.20 -16.09 51.68
CA LEU A 557 -75.02 -17.26 52.02
C LEU A 557 -74.64 -17.84 53.39
N MET A 558 -73.34 -17.98 53.67
CA MET A 558 -72.83 -18.47 54.96
C MET A 558 -73.22 -17.55 56.12
N LYS A 559 -73.16 -16.21 55.93
CA LYS A 559 -73.65 -15.26 56.95
C LYS A 559 -75.15 -15.39 57.21
N ALA A 560 -75.96 -15.60 56.17
CA ALA A 560 -77.40 -15.84 56.34
C ALA A 560 -77.68 -17.16 57.06
N GLN A 561 -76.99 -18.25 56.67
CA GLN A 561 -77.11 -19.57 57.28
C GLN A 561 -76.78 -19.52 58.79
N VAL A 562 -75.62 -18.95 59.14
CA VAL A 562 -75.16 -18.81 60.53
C VAL A 562 -76.06 -17.85 61.32
N GLY A 563 -76.59 -16.79 60.70
CA GLY A 563 -77.56 -15.89 61.34
C GLY A 563 -78.86 -16.60 61.76
N ILE A 564 -79.37 -17.49 60.90
CA ILE A 564 -80.54 -18.33 61.21
C ILE A 564 -80.22 -19.33 62.33
N GLU A 565 -79.05 -19.97 62.28
CA GLU A 565 -78.61 -20.94 63.30
C GLU A 565 -78.37 -20.28 64.68
N ILE A 566 -77.85 -19.05 64.72
CA ILE A 566 -77.75 -18.26 65.96
C ILE A 566 -79.15 -17.97 66.51
N ALA A 567 -80.07 -17.47 65.68
CA ALA A 567 -81.42 -17.12 66.14
C ALA A 567 -82.22 -18.33 66.66
N ASP A 568 -82.12 -19.49 65.99
CA ASP A 568 -82.74 -20.75 66.43
C ASP A 568 -82.12 -21.28 67.73
N ASN A 569 -80.79 -21.17 67.90
CA ASN A 569 -80.13 -21.51 69.17
C ASN A 569 -80.50 -20.54 70.30
N GLU A 570 -80.57 -19.23 70.05
CA GLU A 570 -81.02 -18.25 71.04
C GLU A 570 -82.48 -18.50 71.48
N ALA A 571 -83.37 -18.81 70.54
CA ALA A 571 -84.75 -19.20 70.84
C ALA A 571 -84.83 -20.47 71.71
N LYS A 572 -84.02 -21.49 71.40
CA LYS A 572 -83.92 -22.74 72.20
C LYS A 572 -83.35 -22.48 73.60
N GLN A 573 -82.39 -21.56 73.74
CA GLN A 573 -81.85 -21.15 75.04
C GLN A 573 -82.86 -20.33 75.85
N ALA A 574 -83.65 -19.46 75.21
CA ALA A 574 -84.72 -18.70 75.86
C ALA A 574 -85.83 -19.65 76.37
N ALA A 575 -86.27 -20.61 75.55
CA ALA A 575 -87.28 -21.60 75.93
C ALA A 575 -86.85 -22.42 77.16
N LYS A 576 -85.63 -22.97 77.17
CA LYS A 576 -85.12 -23.75 78.32
C LYS A 576 -84.97 -22.93 79.60
N ARG A 577 -84.63 -21.64 79.50
CA ARG A 577 -84.62 -20.74 80.67
C ARG A 577 -86.03 -20.54 81.23
N ALA A 578 -87.03 -20.30 80.36
CA ALA A 578 -88.43 -20.15 80.77
C ALA A 578 -88.99 -21.42 81.43
N GLU A 579 -88.67 -22.61 80.90
CA GLU A 579 -89.04 -23.89 81.53
C GLU A 579 -88.44 -24.07 82.93
N GLY A 580 -87.14 -23.78 83.09
CA GLY A 580 -86.45 -23.85 84.39
C GLY A 580 -86.99 -22.85 85.42
N GLU A 581 -87.31 -21.64 84.99
CA GLU A 581 -87.92 -20.60 85.84
C GLU A 581 -89.34 -21.00 86.27
N ALA A 582 -90.16 -21.51 85.33
CA ALA A 582 -91.50 -22.02 85.62
C ALA A 582 -91.47 -23.23 86.59
N ALA A 583 -90.49 -24.12 86.45
CA ALA A 583 -90.28 -25.22 87.39
C ALA A 583 -89.93 -24.72 88.80
N ARG A 584 -89.03 -23.73 88.92
CA ARG A 584 -88.65 -23.11 90.21
C ARG A 584 -89.83 -22.41 90.88
N ILE A 585 -90.68 -21.73 90.11
CA ILE A 585 -91.89 -21.07 90.63
C ILE A 585 -92.91 -22.10 91.14
N ARG A 586 -93.10 -23.23 90.42
CA ARG A 586 -94.01 -24.29 90.87
C ARG A 586 -93.56 -24.96 92.17
N THR A 587 -92.27 -25.24 92.34
CA THR A 587 -91.77 -25.88 93.57
C THR A 587 -91.79 -24.94 94.77
N THR A 588 -91.48 -23.65 94.60
CA THR A 588 -91.61 -22.66 95.67
C THR A 588 -93.07 -22.42 96.08
N ALA A 589 -93.99 -22.27 95.11
CA ALA A 589 -95.42 -22.13 95.40
C ALA A 589 -96.01 -23.34 96.15
N ALA A 590 -95.57 -24.56 95.82
CA ALA A 590 -95.99 -25.77 96.55
C ALA A 590 -95.48 -25.79 98.00
N ALA A 591 -94.24 -25.37 98.24
CA ALA A 591 -93.67 -25.29 99.58
C ALA A 591 -94.37 -24.23 100.44
N ASP A 592 -94.66 -23.05 99.89
CA ASP A 592 -95.41 -22.00 100.61
C ASP A 592 -96.86 -22.41 100.91
N ALA A 593 -97.52 -23.16 100.01
CA ALA A 593 -98.86 -23.70 100.27
C ALA A 593 -98.86 -24.65 101.49
N GLN A 594 -97.91 -25.58 101.58
CA GLN A 594 -97.77 -26.47 102.74
C GLN A 594 -97.46 -25.69 104.03
N ARG A 595 -96.57 -24.69 103.94
CA ARG A 595 -96.21 -23.82 105.08
C ARG A 595 -97.41 -23.04 105.62
N ILE A 596 -98.26 -22.51 104.74
CA ILE A 596 -99.48 -21.77 105.12
C ILE A 596 -100.51 -22.73 105.74
N GLN A 597 -100.68 -23.93 105.20
CA GLN A 597 -101.63 -24.91 105.73
C GLN A 597 -101.26 -25.34 107.17
N GLN A 598 -99.99 -25.67 107.42
CA GLN A 598 -99.50 -26.01 108.77
C GLN A 598 -99.63 -24.84 109.76
N LEU A 599 -99.42 -23.61 109.31
CA LEU A 599 -99.59 -22.42 110.15
C LEU A 599 -101.08 -22.22 110.52
N GLY A 600 -101.99 -22.39 109.56
CA GLY A 600 -103.43 -22.26 109.79
C GLY A 600 -104.00 -23.32 110.76
N GLU A 601 -103.52 -24.56 110.66
CA GLU A 601 -103.88 -25.63 111.62
C GLU A 601 -103.38 -25.31 113.05
N ALA A 602 -102.16 -24.75 113.18
CA ALA A 602 -101.62 -24.32 114.47
C ALA A 602 -102.39 -23.12 115.07
N GLU A 603 -102.72 -22.10 114.26
CA GLU A 603 -103.50 -20.94 114.71
C GLU A 603 -104.93 -21.33 115.10
N ALA A 604 -105.58 -22.24 114.37
CA ALA A 604 -106.90 -22.77 114.72
C ALA A 604 -106.91 -23.42 116.12
N GLY A 605 -105.89 -24.22 116.45
CA GLY A 605 -105.73 -24.82 117.78
C GLY A 605 -105.56 -23.78 118.91
N VAL A 606 -104.81 -22.71 118.65
CA VAL A 606 -104.60 -21.60 119.60
C VAL A 606 -105.86 -20.76 119.78
N ILE A 607 -106.65 -20.54 118.72
CA ILE A 607 -107.91 -19.78 118.79
C ILE A 607 -108.99 -20.59 119.52
N GLY A 608 -109.14 -21.89 119.21
CA GLY A 608 -110.11 -22.76 119.89
C GLY A 608 -109.89 -22.83 121.41
N SER A 609 -108.65 -23.10 121.83
CA SER A 609 -108.29 -23.17 123.26
C SER A 609 -108.42 -21.83 124.00
N LYS A 610 -108.14 -20.70 123.34
CA LYS A 610 -108.46 -19.35 123.90
C LYS A 610 -109.96 -19.10 123.99
N GLY A 611 -110.74 -19.58 123.01
CA GLY A 611 -112.20 -19.49 123.00
C GLY A 611 -112.84 -20.25 124.17
N GLU A 612 -112.41 -21.48 124.45
CA GLU A 612 -112.88 -22.24 125.62
C GLU A 612 -112.50 -21.58 126.94
N ALA A 613 -111.27 -21.05 127.05
CA ALA A 613 -110.82 -20.33 128.24
C ALA A 613 -111.66 -19.06 128.51
N GLN A 614 -111.96 -18.27 127.47
CA GLN A 614 -112.83 -17.10 127.60
C GLN A 614 -114.28 -17.49 127.89
N ALA A 615 -114.82 -18.51 127.22
CA ALA A 615 -116.18 -19.00 127.47
C ALA A 615 -116.36 -19.55 128.90
N LYS A 616 -115.30 -20.10 129.51
CA LYS A 616 -115.30 -20.50 130.91
C LYS A 616 -115.26 -19.28 131.84
N ALA A 617 -114.34 -18.34 131.61
CA ALA A 617 -114.24 -17.10 132.38
C ALA A 617 -115.55 -16.28 132.37
N TYR A 618 -116.26 -16.20 131.24
CA TYR A 618 -117.57 -15.54 131.17
C TYR A 618 -118.66 -16.24 131.99
N ARG A 619 -118.68 -17.59 132.05
CA ARG A 619 -119.62 -18.32 132.92
C ARG A 619 -119.32 -18.04 134.40
N ASP A 620 -118.04 -18.09 134.77
CA ASP A 620 -117.59 -17.88 136.14
C ASP A 620 -117.86 -16.43 136.61
N GLN A 621 -117.74 -15.43 135.72
CA GLN A 621 -118.10 -14.04 136.00
C GLN A 621 -119.61 -13.81 136.17
N VAL A 622 -120.45 -14.46 135.35
CA VAL A 622 -121.92 -14.31 135.43
C VAL A 622 -122.49 -14.95 136.71
N ALA A 623 -121.82 -15.96 137.28
CA ALA A 623 -122.27 -16.65 138.49
C ALA A 623 -122.00 -15.89 139.81
N ALA A 624 -121.14 -14.86 139.81
CA ALA A 624 -120.53 -14.32 141.03
C ALA A 624 -121.02 -12.94 141.49
N LEU A 625 -121.96 -12.29 140.78
CA LEU A 625 -122.43 -10.93 141.08
C LEU A 625 -123.95 -10.78 140.99
N THR A 626 -124.57 -10.27 142.04
CA THR A 626 -126.03 -10.08 142.14
C THR A 626 -126.44 -8.60 142.01
N ALA A 627 -127.37 -8.32 141.10
CA ALA A 627 -128.37 -7.24 141.15
C ALA A 627 -127.96 -5.85 141.72
N GLN A 628 -127.01 -5.14 141.10
CA GLN A 628 -127.14 -3.71 140.70
C GLN A 628 -125.88 -3.20 139.96
N GLY A 629 -126.04 -2.35 138.93
CA GLY A 629 -124.95 -1.56 138.32
C GLY A 629 -124.71 -1.65 136.81
N VAL A 630 -125.34 -2.59 136.09
CA VAL A 630 -124.99 -2.93 134.69
C VAL A 630 -125.75 -2.10 133.64
N THR A 631 -125.71 -0.77 133.76
CA THR A 631 -126.22 0.18 132.73
C THR A 631 -125.30 1.37 132.48
N ALA A 632 -124.16 1.46 133.18
CA ALA A 632 -123.36 2.70 133.27
C ALA A 632 -122.08 2.77 132.42
N VAL A 633 -121.57 1.66 131.87
CA VAL A 633 -120.19 1.60 131.31
C VAL A 633 -120.12 1.38 129.80
N GLU A 634 -121.06 0.67 129.17
CA GLU A 634 -121.08 0.57 127.70
C GLU A 634 -121.34 1.93 127.02
N VAL A 635 -122.16 2.79 127.64
CA VAL A 635 -122.31 4.20 127.23
C VAL A 635 -120.97 4.94 127.30
N MET A 636 -120.16 4.70 128.33
CA MET A 636 -118.85 5.36 128.47
C MET A 636 -117.84 4.92 127.41
N LYS A 637 -117.89 3.66 126.95
CA LYS A 637 -117.00 3.17 125.88
C LYS A 637 -117.51 3.54 124.48
N ALA A 638 -118.82 3.61 124.26
CA ALA A 638 -119.39 4.20 123.04
C ALA A 638 -119.01 5.69 122.89
N ILE A 639 -118.90 6.43 123.99
CA ILE A 639 -118.41 7.82 124.03
C ILE A 639 -116.87 7.92 123.91
N THR A 640 -116.16 6.81 123.67
CA THR A 640 -114.78 6.84 123.11
C THR A 640 -114.73 6.72 121.58
N ALA A 641 -115.87 6.85 120.90
CA ALA A 641 -115.89 7.42 119.56
C ALA A 641 -115.41 8.90 119.60
N ALA A 642 -114.97 9.43 118.45
CA ALA A 642 -114.50 10.83 118.29
C ALA A 642 -113.23 11.23 119.07
N GLY A 643 -112.17 10.40 119.00
CA GLY A 643 -110.79 10.76 119.39
C GLY A 643 -110.13 11.80 118.47
N LEU A 644 -110.73 12.99 118.35
CA LEU A 644 -110.28 14.09 117.49
C LEU A 644 -109.18 14.90 118.22
N LYS A 645 -108.04 15.14 117.57
CA LYS A 645 -106.91 15.86 118.18
C LYS A 645 -106.45 17.03 117.32
N ILE A 646 -106.96 18.22 117.63
CA ILE A 646 -106.46 19.51 117.13
C ILE A 646 -106.02 20.37 118.33
N THR A 647 -104.75 20.75 118.34
CA THR A 647 -104.23 21.99 118.93
C THR A 647 -102.94 22.33 118.18
N PRO A 648 -102.80 23.52 117.56
CA PRO A 648 -101.67 23.83 116.68
C PRO A 648 -100.70 24.89 117.25
N ASP A 649 -99.52 24.97 116.65
CA ASP A 649 -98.75 26.19 116.35
C ASP A 649 -97.97 25.85 115.06
N VAL A 650 -98.07 26.54 113.90
CA VAL A 650 -97.99 27.97 113.55
C VAL A 650 -96.55 28.51 113.58
N LEU A 651 -95.89 28.47 112.42
CA LEU A 651 -95.07 29.51 111.73
C LEU A 651 -94.20 28.78 110.67
N VAL A 652 -94.28 29.03 109.35
CA VAL A 652 -94.20 30.26 108.55
C VAL A 652 -92.76 30.79 108.40
N THR A 653 -92.09 30.37 107.32
CA THR A 653 -91.07 31.07 106.51
C THR A 653 -90.66 30.13 105.34
N GLY A 654 -90.47 30.55 104.09
CA GLY A 654 -90.77 31.86 103.48
C GLY A 654 -89.96 32.13 102.20
N GLY A 655 -90.61 32.05 101.03
CA GLY A 655 -90.04 32.35 99.70
C GLY A 655 -89.13 31.25 99.11
N GLY A 656 -89.05 31.03 97.80
CA GLY A 656 -89.77 31.59 96.63
C GLY A 656 -88.99 31.22 95.34
N ALA A 657 -89.52 31.20 94.11
CA ALA A 657 -90.85 31.46 93.52
C ALA A 657 -90.80 30.92 92.06
N ASN A 658 -91.83 30.48 91.31
CA ASN A 658 -93.27 30.17 91.49
C ASN A 658 -93.55 28.86 90.67
N GLY A 659 -94.54 27.99 90.99
CA GLY A 659 -95.97 28.09 90.58
C GLY A 659 -96.15 27.86 89.06
N GLY A 660 -96.89 26.86 88.52
CA GLY A 660 -98.08 26.13 89.02
C GLY A 660 -99.37 26.96 88.80
N ASP A 661 -100.54 26.51 88.33
CA ASP A 661 -101.09 25.23 87.83
C ASP A 661 -102.41 25.59 87.02
N GLY A 662 -103.21 24.71 86.38
CA GLY A 662 -103.26 23.25 86.19
C GLY A 662 -104.70 22.80 85.75
N GLN A 663 -104.92 21.50 85.47
CA GLN A 663 -106.24 20.82 85.32
C GLN A 663 -107.17 21.15 84.09
N GLY A 664 -107.96 20.16 83.64
CA GLY A 664 -109.22 20.38 82.89
C GLY A 664 -109.43 19.55 81.61
N LEU A 665 -110.60 18.90 81.46
CA LEU A 665 -111.04 18.23 80.22
C LEU A 665 -112.40 18.80 79.76
N VAL A 666 -112.69 18.66 78.46
CA VAL A 666 -113.96 19.03 77.77
C VAL A 666 -114.18 20.53 77.50
N GLN A 667 -113.96 20.89 76.22
CA GLN A 667 -114.74 21.85 75.42
C GLN A 667 -114.79 23.34 75.86
N LEU A 668 -113.89 24.16 75.28
CA LEU A 668 -114.23 25.48 74.70
C LEU A 668 -113.06 26.07 73.88
N LEU A 669 -113.33 26.42 72.61
CA LEU A 669 -112.71 27.47 71.76
C LEU A 669 -111.15 27.45 71.58
N LEU A 670 -110.55 27.85 70.45
CA LEU A 670 -110.51 29.17 69.78
C LEU A 670 -110.05 30.31 70.71
N ALA A 671 -109.30 31.29 70.18
CA ALA A 671 -108.48 32.22 70.98
C ALA A 671 -107.42 31.45 71.83
N ASN A 672 -106.22 31.14 71.32
CA ASN A 672 -105.39 31.93 70.39
C ASN A 672 -105.20 33.38 70.86
N LEU A 673 -104.12 34.02 70.40
CA LEU A 673 -103.75 35.41 70.61
C LEU A 673 -103.32 35.79 72.04
N VAL A 674 -102.31 36.63 72.26
CA VAL A 674 -101.12 37.04 71.46
C VAL A 674 -100.21 37.79 72.47
N LYS A 675 -98.89 37.97 72.28
CA LYS A 675 -98.35 38.94 71.33
C LYS A 675 -96.82 38.92 71.30
N GLN A 676 -96.24 39.10 70.10
CA GLN A 676 -94.87 39.61 69.83
C GLN A 676 -93.65 38.71 70.20
N GLN A 677 -92.55 38.65 69.41
CA GLN A 677 -92.33 39.09 68.01
C GLN A 677 -90.97 38.58 67.43
N VAL A 678 -90.84 38.49 66.08
CA VAL A 678 -89.59 38.44 65.26
C VAL A 678 -88.64 37.22 65.48
N GLY A 679 -87.85 36.70 64.51
CA GLY A 679 -87.86 36.88 63.04
C GLY A 679 -86.49 36.93 62.33
N ALA A 680 -86.29 36.04 61.34
CA ALA A 680 -85.61 36.24 60.03
C ALA A 680 -84.08 36.51 59.83
N GLN A 681 -83.55 35.90 58.74
CA GLN A 681 -82.43 36.30 57.81
C GLN A 681 -80.94 35.88 58.07
N THR A 682 -80.13 35.98 56.99
CA THR A 682 -78.74 35.50 56.68
C THR A 682 -77.74 36.69 56.49
N PRO A 683 -76.47 36.64 55.94
CA PRO A 683 -75.48 35.60 55.50
C PRO A 683 -74.15 35.70 56.34
N PRO A 684 -72.85 35.79 55.89
CA PRO A 684 -72.00 35.36 54.72
C PRO A 684 -70.80 34.43 55.19
N PRO A 685 -69.48 34.41 54.78
CA PRO A 685 -68.66 35.01 53.67
C PRO A 685 -67.64 34.03 52.95
N MET A 686 -66.34 34.40 52.80
CA MET A 686 -65.17 33.79 52.06
C MET A 686 -63.83 34.18 52.79
N PRO A 687 -62.52 33.90 52.41
CA PRO A 687 -61.82 33.49 51.13
C PRO A 687 -60.78 32.32 51.37
N PRO A 688 -59.50 32.15 50.85
CA PRO A 688 -58.60 32.85 49.89
C PRO A 688 -57.87 32.02 48.76
N ARG A 689 -56.53 31.75 48.82
CA ARG A 689 -55.61 31.37 47.69
C ARG A 689 -54.26 30.75 48.17
N PRO A 690 -53.37 30.12 47.34
CA PRO A 690 -52.48 30.83 46.37
C PRO A 690 -52.18 30.09 45.01
N PRO A 691 -51.40 30.69 44.06
CA PRO A 691 -51.06 30.17 42.71
C PRO A 691 -49.52 29.99 42.49
N PRO A 692 -48.96 30.03 41.25
CA PRO A 692 -48.94 28.99 40.21
C PRO A 692 -47.50 28.53 39.80
N ALA A 693 -47.37 27.64 38.81
CA ALA A 693 -46.13 27.38 38.07
C ALA A 693 -46.39 27.35 36.54
N ALA A 694 -45.40 27.76 35.73
CA ALA A 694 -45.59 28.08 34.30
C ALA A 694 -45.10 26.98 33.33
N PRO A 695 -45.64 26.90 32.11
CA PRO A 695 -45.19 25.96 31.08
C PRO A 695 -43.99 26.51 30.26
N PRO A 696 -43.02 25.66 29.87
CA PRO A 696 -42.08 26.00 28.80
C PRO A 696 -42.76 25.89 27.43
N ALA A 697 -42.60 26.92 26.61
CA ALA A 697 -43.11 27.03 25.24
C ALA A 697 -41.94 27.30 24.25
N PRO A 698 -42.12 27.22 22.92
CA PRO A 698 -41.18 26.49 22.07
C PRO A 698 -39.99 27.30 21.54
N ALA A 699 -38.91 26.59 21.22
CA ALA A 699 -37.85 27.08 20.35
C ALA A 699 -38.35 27.10 18.89
N ALA A 700 -38.30 28.27 18.26
CA ALA A 700 -38.70 28.51 16.86
C ALA A 700 -37.55 28.22 15.86
N PRO A 701 -37.83 28.06 14.55
CA PRO A 701 -36.87 27.50 13.60
C PRO A 701 -35.96 28.53 12.89
N ARG A 702 -34.81 28.02 12.44
CA ARG A 702 -33.97 28.42 11.28
C ARG A 702 -33.91 29.90 10.87
N THR A 703 -32.67 30.42 10.90
CA THR A 703 -31.98 30.81 9.65
C THR A 703 -30.71 29.98 9.54
#